data_AF-A0A817EXK5-F1
#
_entry.id   AF-A0A817EXK5-F1
#
_cell.length_a   1.000
_cell.length_b   1.000
_cell.length_c   1.000
_cell.angle_alpha   90.00
_cell.angle_beta   90.00
_cell.angle_gamma   90.00
#
_symmetry.space_group_name_H-M   'P 1'
#
loop_
_entity.id
_entity.type
_entity.pdbx_description
1 polymer ?
#
loop_
_entity_poly.entity_id
_entity_poly.type
_entity_poly.pdbx_seq_one_letter_code
_entity_poly.pdbx_strand_id
1 'polypeptide(L)'
;MRRKAERLNVGIIRIDEASILIQEIDKKLEIQRKELAIKTKKCDDLLTEITNLTAKQTERKSQVSIRKKELVDEQLITIEKEKHDTESQLEEAMSALIEAQQSLDTLKAADITEMRSFDNPFDTLGLIDYCMLIYLDHPSISWKDVRAVMADMKFITNLKTQYKDKYGYIDIVLFNDALEHLTRIYRVLRLDRGHLLLIGTGGSGKKLLAKIAGFTAKCQIFEIQLTRNYNEISFREDLKILFYQIGLKNIKTVFILNDAQIVEENFLEYINNILSNGIVPGLFTDEERDGIINEIREEAIKYIKILSNENIWHYFIRKCTLNLHIILCMNPTGNLLRNRARNFPALINNTTIDYFARWPQQALYAVAEHFLSRFKLISDEYKNNIIEHMAMVHESVNFYCDIYMEKMRRKAYATPTNYLDFIHTFIHLYKQKKEDLSKQAERLNVGIIRIDEASILIQEMDKKLEIQRKELAIKTKKCDDLLTEITTLTAKQTERKSRALDKKQLVDEQLITIEKEKHDAESQLEEAMPALIEAQQGLDTLKAADITEMRSFANPVDTLRLIGYCMLIYLGHPSISWKDVRAVMADMKFITNLKTQEKLDPNHMHSLSEKSERNIKLVILMTNVSRVGGSLLKFIHAIDNYMDIYRETKPKKDRLLSIENDYKNNLSELNRLEISIEKLTNVLNDFRKRFDTAMEDKLKFQDETDIAIRRRIAAEKLLIGFKSEIILFIHLFIFINKKKEDLSKQAERLNAGIIRIDEASVLIQEMDKKLEIQRKELG
;
A
#
# COMPACT_ATOMS: atom_id res chain seq x y z
N MET A 1 26.81 -72.46 30.36
CA MET A 1 25.90 -71.30 30.47
C MET A 1 26.12 -70.31 29.32
N ARG A 2 27.15 -69.45 29.32
CA ARG A 2 27.37 -68.41 28.27
C ARG A 2 27.48 -68.95 26.83
N ARG A 3 28.31 -69.98 26.60
CA ARG A 3 28.42 -70.69 25.29
C ARG A 3 27.16 -71.47 24.88
N LYS A 4 26.24 -71.74 25.82
CA LYS A 4 24.96 -72.42 25.55
C LYS A 4 23.87 -71.40 25.23
N ALA A 5 23.86 -70.26 25.93
CA ALA A 5 23.02 -69.10 25.62
C ALA A 5 23.35 -68.49 24.24
N GLU A 6 24.63 -68.45 23.84
CA GLU A 6 25.04 -68.01 22.49
C GLU A 6 24.53 -68.93 21.37
N ARG A 7 24.38 -70.24 21.62
CA ARG A 7 23.80 -71.19 20.64
C ARG A 7 22.28 -71.08 20.55
N LEU A 8 21.60 -70.91 21.69
CA LEU A 8 20.15 -70.65 21.76
C LEU A 8 19.79 -69.31 21.10
N ASN A 9 20.60 -68.26 21.24
CA ASN A 9 20.36 -66.97 20.59
C ASN A 9 20.43 -67.06 19.05
N VAL A 10 21.36 -67.86 18.53
CA VAL A 10 21.47 -68.12 17.08
C VAL A 10 20.31 -69.00 16.57
N GLY A 11 19.80 -69.90 17.40
CA GLY A 11 18.60 -70.70 17.12
C GLY A 11 17.32 -69.87 17.09
N ILE A 12 17.11 -68.99 18.06
CA ILE A 12 15.91 -68.16 18.19
C ILE A 12 15.85 -67.09 17.09
N ILE A 13 16.98 -66.46 16.73
CA ILE A 13 17.04 -65.52 15.60
C ILE A 13 16.66 -66.21 14.28
N ARG A 14 17.10 -67.46 14.08
CA ARG A 14 16.71 -68.26 12.90
C ARG A 14 15.24 -68.68 12.92
N ILE A 15 14.63 -68.86 14.10
CA ILE A 15 13.21 -69.20 14.25
C ILE A 15 12.32 -67.97 14.00
N ASP A 16 12.70 -66.78 14.47
CA ASP A 16 11.96 -65.55 14.18
C ASP A 16 12.07 -65.17 12.69
N GLU A 17 13.28 -65.30 12.10
CA GLU A 17 13.48 -65.14 10.67
C GLU A 17 12.68 -66.17 9.86
N ALA A 18 12.66 -67.44 10.27
CA ALA A 18 11.86 -68.48 9.63
C ALA A 18 10.35 -68.28 9.81
N SER A 19 9.90 -67.79 10.96
CA SER A 19 8.49 -67.50 11.24
C SER A 19 7.97 -66.33 10.41
N ILE A 20 8.79 -65.28 10.26
CA ILE A 20 8.50 -64.15 9.36
C ILE A 20 8.48 -64.63 7.90
N LEU A 21 9.45 -65.47 7.49
CA LEU A 21 9.48 -66.06 6.15
C LEU A 21 8.26 -66.96 5.89
N ILE A 22 7.83 -67.75 6.88
CA ILE A 22 6.63 -68.60 6.78
C ILE A 22 5.38 -67.74 6.68
N GLN A 23 5.24 -66.67 7.46
CA GLN A 23 4.11 -65.74 7.33
C GLN A 23 4.08 -65.02 5.97
N GLU A 24 5.25 -64.69 5.43
CA GLU A 24 5.38 -64.05 4.12
C GLU A 24 5.11 -65.05 2.97
N ILE A 25 5.51 -66.32 3.14
CA ILE A 25 5.19 -67.43 2.24
C ILE A 25 3.70 -67.76 2.30
N ASP A 26 3.08 -67.82 3.48
CA ASP A 26 1.64 -68.05 3.65
C ASP A 26 0.80 -66.95 2.99
N LYS A 27 1.20 -65.68 3.15
CA LYS A 27 0.57 -64.56 2.42
C LYS A 27 0.71 -64.69 0.91
N LYS A 28 1.88 -65.09 0.42
CA LYS A 28 2.10 -65.33 -1.02
C LYS A 28 1.28 -66.51 -1.54
N LEU A 29 1.15 -67.58 -0.76
CA LEU A 29 0.29 -68.73 -1.06
C LEU A 29 -1.18 -68.36 -1.05
N GLU A 30 -1.64 -67.49 -0.14
CA GLU A 30 -3.02 -67.02 -0.11
C GLU A 30 -3.35 -66.19 -1.36
N ILE A 31 -2.41 -65.35 -1.81
CA ILE A 31 -2.51 -64.59 -3.06
C ILE A 31 -2.53 -65.54 -4.26
N GLN A 32 -1.61 -66.51 -4.32
CA GLN A 32 -1.58 -67.50 -5.40
C GLN A 32 -2.83 -68.39 -5.42
N ARG A 33 -3.41 -68.76 -4.27
CA ARG A 33 -4.69 -69.47 -4.18
C ARG A 33 -5.86 -68.64 -4.71
N LYS A 34 -5.88 -67.33 -4.41
CA LYS A 34 -6.89 -66.41 -4.95
C LYS A 34 -6.73 -66.23 -6.46
N GLU A 35 -5.51 -66.09 -6.96
CA GLU A 35 -5.23 -66.04 -8.40
C GLU A 35 -5.59 -67.34 -9.11
N LEU A 36 -5.27 -68.50 -8.52
CA LEU A 36 -5.66 -69.81 -9.02
C LEU A 36 -7.18 -69.90 -9.09
N ALA A 37 -7.90 -69.60 -8.01
CA ALA A 37 -9.37 -69.63 -7.99
C ALA A 37 -10.02 -68.72 -9.04
N ILE A 38 -9.42 -67.54 -9.31
CA ILE A 38 -9.86 -66.65 -10.39
C ILE A 38 -9.61 -67.28 -11.76
N LYS A 39 -8.44 -67.90 -11.97
CA LYS A 39 -8.10 -68.59 -13.21
C LYS A 39 -8.95 -69.84 -13.44
N THR A 40 -9.21 -70.67 -12.42
CA THR A 40 -10.11 -71.83 -12.53
C THR A 40 -11.52 -71.40 -12.86
N LYS A 41 -12.04 -70.37 -12.17
CA LYS A 41 -13.37 -69.81 -12.48
C LYS A 41 -13.44 -69.30 -13.93
N LYS A 42 -12.40 -68.63 -14.40
CA LYS A 42 -12.33 -68.15 -15.79
C LYS A 42 -12.26 -69.30 -16.81
N CYS A 43 -11.58 -70.39 -16.46
CA CYS A 43 -11.56 -71.61 -17.28
C CYS A 43 -12.93 -72.31 -17.29
N ASP A 44 -13.62 -72.37 -16.15
CA ASP A 44 -14.96 -72.95 -16.04
C ASP A 44 -16.00 -72.12 -16.81
N ASP A 45 -15.90 -70.78 -16.76
CA ASP A 45 -16.73 -69.85 -17.54
C ASP A 45 -16.48 -70.03 -19.04
N LEU A 46 -15.22 -70.18 -19.46
CA LEU A 46 -14.87 -70.47 -20.86
C LEU A 46 -15.31 -71.88 -21.29
N LEU A 47 -15.20 -72.88 -20.43
CA LEU A 47 -15.67 -74.25 -20.68
C LEU A 47 -17.19 -74.30 -20.83
N THR A 48 -17.92 -73.54 -20.01
CA THR A 48 -19.38 -73.38 -20.14
C THR A 48 -19.77 -72.61 -21.39
N GLU A 49 -19.03 -71.56 -21.76
CA GLU A 49 -19.23 -70.85 -23.03
C GLU A 49 -18.94 -71.74 -24.25
N ILE A 50 -17.85 -72.50 -24.22
CA ILE A 50 -17.50 -73.48 -25.26
C ILE A 50 -18.56 -74.58 -25.34
N THR A 51 -18.95 -75.21 -24.23
CA THR A 51 -20.01 -76.25 -24.25
C THR A 51 -21.35 -75.70 -24.75
N ASN A 52 -21.71 -74.47 -24.40
CA ASN A 52 -22.88 -73.80 -24.94
C ASN A 52 -22.75 -73.53 -26.45
N LEU A 53 -21.58 -73.11 -26.94
CA LEU A 53 -21.30 -72.92 -28.37
C LEU A 53 -21.32 -74.26 -29.13
N THR A 54 -20.81 -75.34 -28.54
CA THR A 54 -20.82 -76.70 -29.10
C THR A 54 -22.24 -77.26 -29.14
N ALA A 55 -23.05 -77.05 -28.09
CA ALA A 55 -24.47 -77.40 -28.03
C ALA A 55 -25.32 -76.63 -29.07
N LYS A 56 -25.01 -75.34 -29.26
CA LYS A 56 -25.65 -74.48 -30.28
C LYS A 56 -25.22 -74.83 -31.71
N GLN A 57 -24.05 -75.45 -31.89
CA GLN A 57 -23.58 -75.96 -33.18
C GLN A 57 -24.13 -77.35 -33.53
N THR A 58 -24.48 -78.19 -32.54
CA THR A 58 -25.14 -79.49 -32.79
C THR A 58 -26.53 -79.36 -33.43
N GLU A 59 -27.16 -78.18 -33.40
CA GLU A 59 -28.42 -77.89 -34.12
C GLU A 59 -28.25 -77.42 -35.58
N ARG A 60 -27.03 -77.12 -36.06
CA ARG A 60 -26.79 -76.69 -37.45
C ARG A 60 -25.76 -77.59 -38.14
N LYS A 61 -26.23 -78.67 -38.75
CA LYS A 61 -25.42 -79.55 -39.60
C LYS A 61 -24.99 -78.84 -40.88
N SER A 62 -23.67 -78.69 -41.10
CA SER A 62 -22.95 -79.10 -42.33
C SER A 62 -21.48 -78.61 -42.35
N GLN A 63 -20.58 -79.57 -42.56
CA GLN A 63 -19.23 -79.46 -43.18
C GLN A 63 -18.20 -78.38 -42.76
N VAL A 64 -18.35 -77.67 -41.64
CA VAL A 64 -17.26 -76.85 -41.04
C VAL A 64 -16.70 -77.48 -39.74
N SER A 65 -17.12 -78.71 -39.43
CA SER A 65 -17.06 -79.32 -38.08
C SER A 65 -15.76 -80.06 -37.71
N ILE A 66 -14.70 -80.05 -38.52
CA ILE A 66 -13.46 -80.78 -38.19
C ILE A 66 -12.36 -79.80 -37.74
N ARG A 67 -12.05 -78.79 -38.55
CA ARG A 67 -11.01 -77.78 -38.24
C ARG A 67 -11.30 -76.92 -37.01
N LYS A 68 -12.58 -76.62 -36.73
CA LYS A 68 -12.97 -75.87 -35.53
C LYS A 68 -13.00 -76.74 -34.27
N LYS A 69 -13.21 -78.05 -34.42
CA LYS A 69 -13.14 -79.01 -33.32
C LYS A 69 -11.68 -79.24 -32.92
N GLU A 70 -10.79 -79.41 -33.90
CA GLU A 70 -9.33 -79.48 -33.67
C GLU A 70 -8.79 -78.22 -32.98
N LEU A 71 -9.25 -77.02 -33.37
CA LEU A 71 -8.83 -75.77 -32.72
C LEU A 71 -9.33 -75.64 -31.26
N VAL A 72 -10.55 -76.14 -30.98
CA VAL A 72 -11.12 -76.17 -29.63
C VAL A 72 -10.41 -77.22 -28.78
N ASP A 73 -10.10 -78.39 -29.35
CA ASP A 73 -9.37 -79.47 -28.69
C ASP A 73 -7.91 -79.05 -28.42
N GLU A 74 -7.24 -78.36 -29.34
CA GLU A 74 -5.90 -77.77 -29.11
C GLU A 74 -5.92 -76.71 -28.00
N GLN A 75 -6.95 -75.86 -27.96
CA GLN A 75 -7.10 -74.86 -26.89
C GLN A 75 -7.40 -75.52 -25.54
N LEU A 76 -8.21 -76.59 -25.51
CA LEU A 76 -8.48 -77.36 -24.30
C LEU A 76 -7.21 -78.02 -23.77
N ILE A 77 -6.43 -78.66 -24.65
CA ILE A 77 -5.15 -79.28 -24.29
C ILE A 77 -4.16 -78.24 -23.74
N THR A 78 -4.14 -77.03 -24.33
CA THR A 78 -3.28 -75.95 -23.85
C THR A 78 -3.69 -75.47 -22.46
N ILE A 79 -5.00 -75.31 -22.22
CA ILE A 79 -5.54 -74.90 -20.91
C ILE A 79 -5.32 -75.99 -19.85
N GLU A 80 -5.52 -77.27 -20.19
CA GLU A 80 -5.26 -78.40 -19.28
C GLU A 80 -3.77 -78.50 -18.92
N LYS A 81 -2.89 -78.22 -19.87
CA LYS A 81 -1.44 -78.19 -19.65
C LYS A 81 -1.02 -77.02 -18.76
N GLU A 82 -1.57 -75.82 -18.98
CA GLU A 82 -1.35 -74.67 -18.08
C GLU A 82 -1.87 -74.94 -16.67
N LYS A 83 -3.04 -75.60 -16.54
CA LYS A 83 -3.59 -76.01 -15.24
C LYS A 83 -2.64 -76.99 -14.52
N HIS A 84 -2.19 -78.04 -15.21
CA HIS A 84 -1.27 -79.03 -14.65
C HIS A 84 0.08 -78.41 -14.24
N ASP A 85 0.63 -77.49 -15.04
CA ASP A 85 1.88 -76.79 -14.71
C ASP A 85 1.72 -75.90 -13.47
N THR A 86 0.57 -75.25 -13.29
CA THR A 86 0.28 -74.45 -12.08
C THR A 86 0.03 -75.30 -10.84
N GLU A 87 -0.60 -76.48 -10.98
CA GLU A 87 -0.81 -77.44 -9.89
C GLU A 87 0.53 -78.06 -9.45
N SER A 88 1.41 -78.39 -10.39
CA SER A 88 2.76 -78.91 -10.10
C SER A 88 3.62 -77.88 -9.36
N GLN A 89 3.57 -76.59 -9.74
CA GLN A 89 4.25 -75.51 -9.01
C GLN A 89 3.71 -75.33 -7.58
N LEU A 90 2.42 -75.57 -7.37
CA LEU A 90 1.80 -75.51 -6.05
C LEU A 90 2.22 -76.70 -5.17
N GLU A 91 2.30 -77.92 -5.74
CA GLU A 91 2.77 -79.11 -5.04
C GLU A 91 4.25 -79.00 -4.65
N GLU A 92 5.09 -78.47 -5.53
CA GLU A 92 6.52 -78.24 -5.25
C GLU A 92 6.71 -77.19 -4.13
N ALA A 93 5.90 -76.11 -4.15
CA ALA A 93 5.87 -75.12 -3.08
C ALA A 93 5.33 -75.67 -1.75
N MET A 94 4.32 -76.54 -1.78
CA MET A 94 3.80 -77.23 -0.59
C MET A 94 4.82 -78.21 -0.01
N SER A 95 5.55 -78.94 -0.85
CA SER A 95 6.62 -79.85 -0.41
C SER A 95 7.75 -79.08 0.28
N ALA A 96 8.16 -77.94 -0.27
CA ALA A 96 9.16 -77.06 0.36
C ALA A 96 8.67 -76.50 1.71
N LEU A 97 7.36 -76.23 1.85
CA LEU A 97 6.75 -75.76 3.09
C LEU A 97 6.67 -76.89 4.14
N ILE A 98 6.37 -78.11 3.73
CA ILE A 98 6.39 -79.29 4.60
C ILE A 98 7.83 -79.58 5.08
N GLU A 99 8.84 -79.48 4.22
CA GLU A 99 10.25 -79.61 4.62
C GLU A 99 10.69 -78.48 5.56
N ALA A 100 10.26 -77.24 5.31
CA ALA A 100 10.53 -76.11 6.22
C ALA A 100 9.82 -76.27 7.57
N GLN A 101 8.59 -76.78 7.59
CA GLN A 101 7.81 -77.05 8.79
C GLN A 101 8.40 -78.23 9.58
N GLN A 102 8.82 -79.30 8.91
CA GLN A 102 9.53 -80.42 9.54
C GLN A 102 10.90 -80.00 10.09
N SER A 103 11.60 -79.09 9.41
CA SER A 103 12.84 -78.48 9.90
C SER A 103 12.60 -77.63 11.15
N LEU A 104 11.51 -76.86 11.17
CA LEU A 104 11.08 -76.08 12.32
C LEU A 104 10.64 -76.96 13.50
N ASP A 105 9.95 -78.07 13.23
CA ASP A 105 9.44 -78.99 14.25
C ASP A 105 10.55 -79.91 14.80
N THR A 106 11.55 -80.26 14.01
CA THR A 106 12.78 -80.93 14.48
C THR A 106 13.66 -80.00 15.32
N LEU A 107 13.75 -78.70 14.96
CA LEU A 107 14.38 -77.67 15.79
C LEU A 107 13.64 -77.48 17.12
N LYS A 108 12.31 -77.37 17.09
CA LYS A 108 11.48 -77.31 18.31
C LYS A 108 11.61 -78.57 19.16
N ALA A 109 11.67 -79.76 18.57
CA ALA A 109 11.80 -81.02 19.30
C ALA A 109 13.19 -81.19 19.95
N ALA A 110 14.26 -80.76 19.27
CA ALA A 110 15.61 -80.73 19.83
C ALA A 110 15.70 -79.75 21.02
N ASP A 111 15.10 -78.57 20.89
CA ASP A 111 15.05 -77.55 21.95
C ASP A 111 14.14 -77.95 23.12
N ILE A 112 13.01 -78.62 22.88
CA ILE A 112 12.12 -79.16 23.93
C ILE A 112 12.83 -80.27 24.73
N THR A 113 13.69 -81.06 24.08
CA THR A 113 14.46 -82.12 24.75
C THR A 113 15.59 -81.54 25.61
N GLU A 114 16.23 -80.43 25.20
CA GLU A 114 17.14 -79.67 26.08
C GLU A 114 16.39 -78.89 27.18
N MET A 115 15.19 -78.36 26.91
CA MET A 115 14.38 -77.63 27.90
C MET A 115 13.80 -78.53 29.00
N ARG A 116 13.48 -79.80 28.72
CA ARG A 116 13.02 -80.79 29.72
C ARG A 116 14.09 -81.18 30.75
N SER A 117 15.35 -80.79 30.54
CA SER A 117 16.44 -81.00 31.52
C SER A 117 16.49 -79.92 32.62
N PHE A 118 15.59 -78.94 32.60
CA PHE A 118 15.50 -77.89 33.60
C PHE A 118 14.25 -78.08 34.50
N ASP A 119 14.48 -78.36 35.78
CA ASP A 119 13.45 -78.48 36.82
C ASP A 119 12.89 -77.09 37.23
N ASN A 120 12.05 -76.47 36.40
CA ASN A 120 10.86 -75.69 36.84
C ASN A 120 10.12 -75.02 35.66
N PRO A 121 8.77 -75.08 35.59
CA PRO A 121 7.97 -74.44 34.55
C PRO A 121 7.35 -73.13 35.06
N PHE A 122 7.85 -71.97 34.61
CA PHE A 122 7.09 -70.71 34.69
C PHE A 122 7.30 -69.85 33.43
N ASP A 123 6.19 -69.67 32.72
CA ASP A 123 5.81 -68.68 31.72
C ASP A 123 6.76 -68.33 30.56
N THR A 124 6.37 -68.86 29.41
CA THR A 124 6.96 -68.71 28.06
C THR A 124 6.89 -67.30 27.46
N LEU A 125 6.29 -66.30 28.12
CA LEU A 125 6.43 -64.88 27.75
C LEU A 125 7.64 -64.20 28.41
N GLY A 126 8.22 -64.79 29.45
CA GLY A 126 9.36 -64.22 30.17
C GLY A 126 10.71 -64.34 29.44
N LEU A 127 10.86 -65.28 28.50
CA LEU A 127 12.16 -65.55 27.86
C LEU A 127 12.52 -64.58 26.73
N ILE A 128 11.52 -63.99 26.05
CA ILE A 128 11.73 -62.94 25.04
C ILE A 128 12.26 -61.66 25.72
N ASP A 129 11.75 -61.35 26.91
CA ASP A 129 12.26 -60.26 27.74
C ASP A 129 13.63 -60.59 28.37
N TYR A 130 13.92 -61.87 28.67
CA TYR A 130 15.17 -62.29 29.33
C TYR A 130 16.41 -62.26 28.40
N CYS A 131 16.24 -62.36 27.08
CA CYS A 131 17.38 -62.34 26.14
C CYS A 131 17.91 -60.93 25.82
N MET A 132 17.16 -59.86 26.17
CA MET A 132 17.64 -58.47 26.11
C MET A 132 18.54 -58.07 27.31
N LEU A 133 18.77 -58.97 28.26
CA LEU A 133 19.08 -58.62 29.64
C LEU A 133 20.53 -58.91 30.10
N ILE A 134 21.52 -59.09 29.21
CA ILE A 134 22.89 -59.37 29.65
C ILE A 134 23.97 -58.48 28.99
N TYR A 135 24.65 -57.71 29.86
CA TYR A 135 25.96 -57.02 29.77
C TYR A 135 26.01 -55.48 29.60
N LEU A 136 25.79 -54.74 30.69
CA LEU A 136 26.33 -53.39 30.95
C LEU A 136 26.86 -53.40 32.39
N ASP A 137 28.19 -53.40 32.56
CA ASP A 137 28.84 -53.05 33.83
C ASP A 137 28.81 -51.53 34.02
N HIS A 138 27.86 -51.05 34.83
CA HIS A 138 28.02 -49.88 35.69
C HIS A 138 27.45 -50.24 37.07
N PRO A 139 28.11 -49.96 38.21
CA PRO A 139 27.89 -50.67 39.47
C PRO A 139 26.60 -50.34 40.24
N SER A 140 25.57 -49.77 39.61
CA SER A 140 24.43 -49.22 40.36
C SER A 140 23.09 -49.16 39.64
N ILE A 141 22.90 -49.82 38.49
CA ILE A 141 21.61 -49.79 37.78
C ILE A 141 21.18 -51.21 37.39
N SER A 142 20.05 -51.65 37.94
CA SER A 142 19.37 -52.91 37.60
C SER A 142 18.70 -52.78 36.24
N TRP A 143 18.78 -53.80 35.38
CA TRP A 143 18.39 -53.71 33.97
C TRP A 143 16.88 -53.59 33.69
N LYS A 144 16.00 -53.73 34.70
CA LYS A 144 14.61 -53.24 34.60
C LYS A 144 14.55 -51.72 34.37
N ASP A 145 15.62 -51.01 34.70
CA ASP A 145 15.71 -49.56 34.62
C ASP A 145 16.30 -49.05 33.30
N VAL A 146 16.85 -49.85 32.38
CA VAL A 146 17.45 -49.29 31.14
C VAL A 146 16.39 -48.85 30.12
N ARG A 147 15.27 -49.60 30.00
CA ARG A 147 14.10 -49.11 29.26
C ARG A 147 13.51 -47.87 29.94
N ALA A 148 13.53 -47.78 31.27
CA ALA A 148 13.03 -46.61 32.01
C ALA A 148 13.97 -45.38 31.92
N VAL A 149 15.29 -45.58 31.96
CA VAL A 149 16.34 -44.55 31.92
C VAL A 149 16.58 -44.05 30.49
N MET A 150 16.35 -44.87 29.47
CA MET A 150 16.29 -44.41 28.07
C MET A 150 14.88 -43.96 27.65
N ALA A 151 13.81 -44.37 28.34
CA ALA A 151 12.49 -43.74 28.20
C ALA A 151 12.42 -42.36 28.87
N ASP A 152 13.36 -42.04 29.78
CA ASP A 152 13.56 -40.68 30.26
C ASP A 152 14.01 -39.79 29.09
N MET A 153 13.03 -39.15 28.44
CA MET A 153 13.19 -38.09 27.44
C MET A 153 14.25 -37.04 27.86
N LYS A 154 14.46 -36.84 29.17
CA LYS A 154 15.49 -35.97 29.74
C LYS A 154 16.92 -36.44 29.45
N PHE A 155 17.23 -37.72 29.59
CA PHE A 155 18.58 -38.26 29.32
C PHE A 155 18.91 -38.14 27.83
N ILE A 156 17.95 -38.47 26.98
CA ILE A 156 18.07 -38.33 25.53
C ILE A 156 18.24 -36.85 25.12
N THR A 157 17.47 -35.93 25.72
CA THR A 157 17.59 -34.50 25.44
C THR A 157 18.96 -33.96 25.89
N ASN A 158 19.49 -34.45 27.02
CA ASN A 158 20.84 -34.12 27.47
C ASN A 158 21.90 -34.65 26.49
N LEU A 159 21.78 -35.89 26.00
CA LEU A 159 22.67 -36.45 24.98
C LEU A 159 22.63 -35.64 23.67
N LYS A 160 21.44 -35.23 23.21
CA LYS A 160 21.31 -34.33 22.04
C LYS A 160 22.03 -33.00 22.28
N THR A 161 21.93 -32.45 23.48
CA THR A 161 22.57 -31.17 23.85
C THR A 161 24.09 -31.32 23.90
N GLN A 162 24.61 -32.36 24.54
CA GLN A 162 26.04 -32.66 24.60
C GLN A 162 26.65 -32.93 23.22
N TYR A 163 25.92 -33.63 22.36
CA TYR A 163 26.36 -33.84 20.98
C TYR A 163 26.38 -32.52 20.20
N LYS A 164 25.34 -31.68 20.38
CA LYS A 164 25.25 -30.35 19.76
C LYS A 164 26.42 -29.45 20.16
N ASP A 165 26.80 -29.45 21.44
CA ASP A 165 27.88 -28.61 21.96
C ASP A 165 29.26 -29.03 21.42
N LYS A 166 29.47 -30.33 21.17
CA LYS A 166 30.78 -30.87 20.75
C LYS A 166 30.98 -30.89 19.23
N TYR A 167 29.95 -31.22 18.45
CA TYR A 167 30.06 -31.43 17.00
C TYR A 167 29.15 -30.52 16.16
N GLY A 168 28.39 -29.63 16.80
CA GLY A 168 27.48 -28.70 16.14
C GLY A 168 26.05 -29.22 16.00
N TYR A 169 25.18 -28.37 15.44
CA TYR A 169 23.74 -28.62 15.39
C TYR A 169 23.39 -29.74 14.39
N ILE A 170 22.77 -30.82 14.88
CA ILE A 170 22.04 -31.77 14.05
C ILE A 170 20.60 -31.85 14.54
N ASP A 171 19.65 -31.68 13.62
CA ASP A 171 18.22 -31.72 13.92
C ASP A 171 17.70 -33.16 13.93
N ILE A 172 17.79 -33.81 15.09
CA ILE A 172 17.48 -35.24 15.24
C ILE A 172 16.12 -35.40 15.91
N VAL A 173 15.19 -36.03 15.21
CA VAL A 173 13.95 -36.53 15.79
C VAL A 173 14.18 -37.95 16.27
N LEU A 174 13.83 -38.24 17.53
CA LEU A 174 13.93 -39.58 18.09
C LEU A 174 12.52 -40.08 18.37
N PHE A 175 12.19 -41.22 17.76
CA PHE A 175 10.97 -41.99 17.94
C PHE A 175 11.35 -43.42 18.34
N ASN A 176 10.37 -44.23 18.75
CA ASN A 176 10.60 -45.55 19.35
C ASN A 176 11.57 -46.44 18.54
N ASP A 177 11.33 -46.61 17.25
CA ASP A 177 12.21 -47.43 16.39
C ASP A 177 13.63 -46.85 16.29
N ALA A 178 13.77 -45.52 16.23
CA ALA A 178 15.08 -44.89 16.20
C ALA A 178 15.87 -45.14 17.50
N LEU A 179 15.18 -45.19 18.64
CA LEU A 179 15.78 -45.56 19.93
C LEU A 179 16.15 -47.05 19.96
N GLU A 180 15.31 -47.91 19.40
CA GLU A 180 15.61 -49.34 19.30
C GLU A 180 16.86 -49.58 18.44
N HIS A 181 16.93 -48.99 17.25
CA HIS A 181 18.13 -49.04 16.41
C HIS A 181 19.35 -48.46 17.11
N LEU A 182 19.22 -47.33 17.81
CA LEU A 182 20.31 -46.73 18.58
C LEU A 182 20.85 -47.68 19.65
N THR A 183 19.96 -48.36 20.40
CA THR A 183 20.37 -49.33 21.42
C THR A 183 21.03 -50.57 20.83
N ARG A 184 20.55 -51.07 19.69
CA ARG A 184 21.18 -52.19 18.95
C ARG A 184 22.58 -51.82 18.47
N ILE A 185 22.75 -50.65 17.85
CA ILE A 185 24.07 -50.14 17.41
C ILE A 185 24.99 -50.02 18.62
N TYR A 186 24.54 -49.37 19.69
CA TYR A 186 25.33 -49.19 20.91
C TYR A 186 25.74 -50.54 21.53
N ARG A 187 24.85 -51.54 21.54
CA ARG A 187 25.16 -52.90 22.01
C ARG A 187 26.29 -53.52 21.21
N VAL A 188 26.24 -53.43 19.88
CA VAL A 188 27.29 -53.99 19.00
C VAL A 188 28.62 -53.27 19.20
N LEU A 189 28.61 -51.95 19.39
CA LEU A 189 29.83 -51.17 19.67
C LEU A 189 30.51 -51.51 21.00
N ARG A 190 29.82 -52.20 21.92
CA ARG A 190 30.41 -52.67 23.19
C ARG A 190 30.97 -54.08 23.11
N LEU A 191 30.65 -54.83 22.05
CA LEU A 191 31.22 -56.15 21.81
C LEU A 191 32.63 -55.98 21.24
N ASP A 192 33.59 -56.73 21.77
CA ASP A 192 34.92 -56.81 21.15
C ASP A 192 34.78 -57.37 19.73
N ARG A 193 35.35 -56.67 18.74
CA ARG A 193 35.18 -56.97 17.30
C ARG A 193 33.72 -56.88 16.81
N GLY A 194 32.92 -56.03 17.42
CA GLY A 194 31.56 -55.74 16.97
C GLY A 194 31.56 -54.86 15.73
N HIS A 195 31.39 -55.47 14.55
CA HIS A 195 31.14 -54.76 13.29
C HIS A 195 29.66 -54.78 12.93
N LEU A 196 29.20 -53.77 12.20
CA LEU A 196 27.78 -53.56 11.92
C LEU A 196 27.53 -53.27 10.45
N LEU A 197 26.51 -53.91 9.87
CA LEU A 197 25.99 -53.62 8.55
C LEU A 197 24.56 -53.05 8.69
N LEU A 198 24.45 -51.74 8.50
CA LEU A 198 23.19 -51.00 8.51
C LEU A 198 22.59 -50.98 7.11
N ILE A 199 21.46 -51.63 6.95
CA ILE A 199 20.75 -51.73 5.67
C ILE A 199 19.48 -50.90 5.76
N GLY A 200 19.26 -49.97 4.83
CA GLY A 200 17.99 -49.24 4.75
C GLY A 200 17.93 -48.23 3.63
N THR A 201 16.74 -47.73 3.32
CA THR A 201 16.53 -46.71 2.28
C THR A 201 17.19 -45.37 2.63
N GLY A 202 17.37 -44.50 1.64
CA GLY A 202 17.87 -43.13 1.86
C GLY A 202 17.01 -42.38 2.88
N GLY A 203 17.63 -41.56 3.73
CA GLY A 203 16.90 -40.76 4.73
C GLY A 203 16.48 -41.48 6.01
N SER A 204 16.67 -42.79 6.13
CA SER A 204 16.25 -43.54 7.33
C SER A 204 17.06 -43.25 8.61
N GLY A 205 18.06 -42.37 8.56
CA GLY A 205 18.83 -41.95 9.73
C GLY A 205 20.02 -42.86 10.10
N LYS A 206 20.35 -43.90 9.32
CA LYS A 206 21.45 -44.86 9.60
C LYS A 206 22.76 -44.21 10.05
N LYS A 207 23.31 -43.33 9.20
CA LYS A 207 24.57 -42.62 9.46
C LYS A 207 24.50 -41.82 10.76
N LEU A 208 23.37 -41.14 10.96
CA LEU A 208 23.17 -40.25 12.08
C LEU A 208 23.10 -41.02 13.40
N LEU A 209 22.32 -42.10 13.47
CA LEU A 209 22.25 -42.95 14.65
C LEU A 209 23.58 -43.65 14.95
N ALA A 210 24.32 -44.07 13.91
CA ALA A 210 25.67 -44.61 14.07
C ALA A 210 26.63 -43.61 14.72
N LYS A 211 26.58 -42.33 14.33
CA LYS A 211 27.38 -41.26 14.95
C LYS A 211 27.02 -41.04 16.42
N ILE A 212 25.72 -41.00 16.73
CA ILE A 212 25.27 -40.82 18.11
C ILE A 212 25.71 -42.01 18.97
N ALA A 213 25.49 -43.24 18.50
CA ALA A 213 25.91 -44.45 19.21
C ALA A 213 27.41 -44.47 19.45
N GLY A 214 28.22 -44.10 18.45
CA GLY A 214 29.68 -43.96 18.59
C GLY A 214 30.08 -42.92 19.63
N PHE A 215 29.40 -41.77 19.64
CA PHE A 215 29.62 -40.73 20.66
C PHE A 215 29.24 -41.21 22.06
N THR A 216 28.10 -41.89 22.23
CA THR A 216 27.66 -42.46 23.51
C THR A 216 28.62 -43.54 24.00
N ALA A 217 29.20 -44.34 23.10
CA ALA A 217 30.21 -45.34 23.41
C ALA A 217 31.61 -44.75 23.69
N LYS A 218 31.77 -43.42 23.63
CA LYS A 218 33.05 -42.69 23.76
C LYS A 218 34.08 -43.12 22.71
N CYS A 219 33.62 -43.58 21.54
CA CYS A 219 34.49 -43.89 20.43
C CYS A 219 34.70 -42.65 19.55
N GLN A 220 35.89 -42.50 19.00
CA GLN A 220 36.16 -41.49 17.98
C GLN A 220 35.53 -41.92 16.66
N ILE A 221 34.89 -40.99 15.96
CA ILE A 221 34.26 -41.27 14.66
C ILE A 221 35.29 -40.97 13.57
N PHE A 222 35.55 -41.95 12.71
CA PHE A 222 36.37 -41.79 11.51
C PHE A 222 35.47 -41.89 10.28
N GLU A 223 35.46 -40.85 9.44
CA GLU A 223 34.73 -40.82 8.17
C GLU A 223 35.65 -40.35 7.06
N ILE A 224 35.51 -40.98 5.89
CA ILE A 224 36.25 -40.58 4.69
C ILE A 224 35.59 -39.35 4.06
N GLN A 225 36.42 -38.36 3.72
CA GLN A 225 36.00 -37.19 2.95
C GLN A 225 36.40 -37.37 1.48
N LEU A 226 35.41 -37.55 0.62
CA LEU A 226 35.64 -37.69 -0.82
C LEU A 226 36.13 -36.36 -1.40
N THR A 227 37.34 -36.36 -1.96
CA THR A 227 37.85 -35.29 -2.82
C THR A 227 37.57 -35.62 -4.29
N ARG A 228 37.66 -34.64 -5.20
CA ARG A 228 37.32 -34.84 -6.63
C ARG A 228 38.14 -35.94 -7.32
N ASN A 229 39.31 -36.31 -6.80
CA ASN A 229 40.21 -37.34 -7.32
C ASN A 229 40.51 -38.41 -6.25
N TYR A 230 39.50 -38.86 -5.52
CA TYR A 230 39.68 -39.88 -4.50
C TYR A 230 39.87 -41.26 -5.13
N ASN A 231 41.11 -41.75 -5.08
CA ASN A 231 41.53 -43.01 -5.68
C ASN A 231 41.94 -44.03 -4.59
N GLU A 232 42.23 -45.26 -5.00
CA GLU A 232 42.72 -46.34 -4.12
C GLU A 232 43.90 -45.94 -3.23
N ILE A 233 44.85 -45.17 -3.75
CA ILE A 233 46.04 -44.72 -3.01
C ILE A 233 45.62 -43.82 -1.82
N SER A 234 44.72 -42.87 -2.06
CA SER A 234 44.19 -41.98 -1.02
C SER A 234 43.45 -42.78 0.05
N PHE A 235 42.70 -43.81 -0.34
CA PHE A 235 42.03 -44.71 0.58
C PHE A 235 42.99 -45.53 1.44
N ARG A 236 44.09 -46.02 0.88
CA ARG A 236 45.14 -46.71 1.65
C ARG A 236 45.79 -45.78 2.67
N GLU A 237 46.05 -44.52 2.32
CA GLU A 237 46.60 -43.53 3.25
C GLU A 237 45.61 -43.20 4.39
N ASP A 238 44.31 -43.07 4.09
CA ASP A 238 43.27 -42.91 5.12
C ASP A 238 43.20 -44.13 6.07
N LEU A 239 43.33 -45.34 5.53
CA LEU A 239 43.40 -46.56 6.34
C LEU A 239 44.67 -46.58 7.22
N LYS A 240 45.84 -46.16 6.72
CA LYS A 240 47.05 -46.04 7.54
C LYS A 240 46.82 -45.10 8.72
N ILE A 241 46.24 -43.92 8.48
CA ILE A 241 45.90 -42.95 9.54
C ILE A 241 44.98 -43.60 10.58
N LEU A 242 43.97 -44.35 10.15
CA LEU A 242 43.07 -45.08 11.03
C LEU A 242 43.82 -46.11 11.88
N PHE A 243 44.68 -46.94 11.28
CA PHE A 243 45.46 -47.96 11.98
C PHE A 243 46.47 -47.37 12.98
N TYR A 244 47.10 -46.24 12.64
CA TYR A 244 47.95 -45.50 13.59
C TYR A 244 47.15 -44.99 14.80
N GLN A 245 45.93 -44.49 14.59
CA GLN A 245 45.07 -44.01 15.67
C GLN A 245 44.60 -45.12 16.61
N ILE A 246 44.16 -46.26 16.09
CA ILE A 246 43.66 -47.39 16.91
C ILE A 246 44.79 -48.17 17.57
N GLY A 247 45.95 -48.28 16.91
CA GLY A 247 47.04 -49.13 17.34
C GLY A 247 48.07 -48.44 18.22
N LEU A 248 48.61 -47.29 17.79
CA LEU A 248 49.59 -46.52 18.57
C LEU A 248 48.91 -45.75 19.70
N LYS A 249 47.96 -44.87 19.35
CA LYS A 249 47.28 -43.98 20.32
C LYS A 249 46.26 -44.70 21.21
N ASN A 250 45.94 -45.96 20.90
CA ASN A 250 44.99 -46.79 21.65
C ASN A 250 43.58 -46.16 21.78
N ILE A 251 43.10 -45.50 20.73
CA ILE A 251 41.79 -44.83 20.73
C ILE A 251 40.76 -45.74 20.07
N LYS A 252 39.70 -46.10 20.81
CA LYS A 252 38.55 -46.81 20.24
C LYS A 252 37.90 -45.97 19.15
N THR A 253 37.83 -46.50 17.94
CA THR A 253 37.41 -45.77 16.75
C THR A 253 36.32 -46.53 16.01
N VAL A 254 35.25 -45.79 15.66
CA VAL A 254 34.17 -46.27 14.82
C VAL A 254 34.39 -45.72 13.42
N PHE A 255 34.67 -46.59 12.48
CA PHE A 255 34.79 -46.26 11.08
C PHE A 255 33.44 -46.42 10.38
N ILE A 256 32.88 -45.30 9.89
CA ILE A 256 31.58 -45.28 9.20
C ILE A 256 31.82 -45.12 7.70
N LEU A 257 31.34 -46.08 6.91
CA LEU A 257 31.40 -46.07 5.45
C LEU A 257 30.00 -46.12 4.85
N ASN A 258 29.67 -45.14 4.03
CA ASN A 258 28.41 -45.08 3.28
C ASN A 258 28.56 -45.66 1.87
N ASP A 259 27.45 -46.14 1.31
CA ASP A 259 27.36 -46.59 -0.07
C ASP A 259 27.89 -45.56 -1.09
N ALA A 260 27.56 -44.28 -0.92
CA ALA A 260 28.02 -43.19 -1.78
C ALA A 260 29.53 -42.88 -1.68
N GLN A 261 30.22 -43.37 -0.65
CA GLN A 261 31.68 -43.22 -0.49
C GLN A 261 32.47 -44.34 -1.18
N ILE A 262 31.78 -45.38 -1.69
CA ILE A 262 32.41 -46.49 -2.40
C ILE A 262 32.46 -46.14 -3.88
N VAL A 263 33.54 -45.45 -4.28
CA VAL A 263 33.78 -45.05 -5.67
C VAL A 263 34.21 -46.27 -6.51
N GLU A 264 35.10 -47.09 -5.96
CA GLU A 264 35.65 -48.30 -6.60
C GLU A 264 35.30 -49.55 -5.77
N GLU A 265 35.03 -50.67 -6.44
CA GLU A 265 34.70 -51.94 -5.75
C GLU A 265 35.89 -52.50 -4.95
N ASN A 266 37.12 -52.18 -5.34
CA ASN A 266 38.35 -52.54 -4.63
C ASN A 266 38.35 -52.05 -3.18
N PHE A 267 37.64 -50.97 -2.85
CA PHE A 267 37.55 -50.49 -1.47
C PHE A 267 36.94 -51.56 -0.55
N LEU A 268 35.96 -52.32 -1.05
CA LEU A 268 35.31 -53.37 -0.29
C LEU A 268 36.20 -54.61 -0.12
N GLU A 269 37.15 -54.85 -1.01
CA GLU A 269 38.15 -55.90 -0.83
C GLU A 269 39.03 -55.61 0.40
N TYR A 270 39.47 -54.36 0.56
CA TYR A 270 40.19 -53.92 1.75
C TYR A 270 39.37 -54.09 3.01
N ILE A 271 38.10 -53.69 3.00
CA ILE A 271 37.21 -53.87 4.15
C ILE A 271 37.00 -55.36 4.46
N ASN A 272 36.81 -56.20 3.44
CA ASN A 272 36.67 -57.65 3.60
C ASN A 272 37.90 -58.27 4.25
N ASN A 273 39.10 -57.82 3.87
CA ASN A 273 40.36 -58.24 4.51
C ASN A 273 40.48 -57.76 5.96
N ILE A 274 40.04 -56.54 6.29
CA ILE A 274 40.02 -56.04 7.67
C ILE A 274 39.02 -56.84 8.52
N LEU A 275 37.84 -57.16 7.99
CA LEU A 275 36.83 -57.94 8.70
C LEU A 275 37.26 -59.40 8.92
N SER A 276 37.94 -60.01 7.95
CA SER A 276 38.41 -61.40 8.05
C SER A 276 39.70 -61.55 8.87
N ASN A 277 40.72 -60.75 8.55
CA ASN A 277 42.09 -60.93 9.05
C ASN A 277 42.50 -59.87 10.07
N GLY A 278 41.70 -58.80 10.25
CA GLY A 278 42.00 -57.70 11.17
C GLY A 278 42.98 -56.65 10.62
N ILE A 279 43.59 -56.90 9.45
CA ILE A 279 44.50 -55.97 8.77
C ILE A 279 44.48 -56.24 7.26
N VAL A 280 44.79 -55.22 6.47
CA VAL A 280 44.99 -55.34 5.02
C VAL A 280 46.42 -55.82 4.74
N PRO A 281 46.62 -56.92 3.99
CA PRO A 281 47.95 -57.35 3.54
C PRO A 281 48.63 -56.28 2.69
N GLY A 282 49.91 -55.98 2.97
CA GLY A 282 50.69 -55.00 2.19
C GLY A 282 50.26 -53.54 2.37
N LEU A 283 49.51 -53.21 3.43
CA LEU A 283 49.12 -51.82 3.74
C LEU A 283 50.30 -50.97 4.19
N PHE A 284 51.18 -51.55 5.01
CA PHE A 284 52.39 -50.91 5.51
C PHE A 284 53.61 -51.43 4.76
N THR A 285 54.53 -50.54 4.45
CA THR A 285 55.88 -50.91 3.99
C THR A 285 56.67 -51.55 5.13
N ASP A 286 57.72 -52.31 4.81
CA ASP A 286 58.55 -52.96 5.84
C ASP A 286 59.20 -51.92 6.77
N GLU A 287 59.58 -50.75 6.25
CA GLU A 287 60.10 -49.63 7.03
C GLU A 287 59.07 -49.05 8.02
N GLU A 288 57.83 -48.81 7.57
CA GLU A 288 56.72 -48.36 8.43
C GLU A 288 56.38 -49.39 9.51
N ARG A 289 56.43 -50.68 9.15
CA ARG A 289 56.18 -51.80 10.05
C ARG A 289 57.21 -51.85 11.18
N ASP A 290 58.49 -51.73 10.86
CA ASP A 290 59.55 -51.71 11.87
C ASP A 290 59.46 -50.48 12.77
N GLY A 291 59.04 -49.33 12.23
CA GLY A 291 58.72 -48.13 12.99
C GLY A 291 57.62 -48.37 14.05
N ILE A 292 56.50 -48.96 13.64
CA ILE A 292 55.37 -49.31 14.54
C ILE A 292 55.82 -50.31 15.62
N ILE A 293 56.61 -51.32 15.25
CA ILE A 293 57.10 -52.35 16.18
C ILE A 293 57.97 -51.70 17.26
N ASN A 294 58.85 -50.75 16.91
CA ASN A 294 59.70 -50.07 17.86
C ASN A 294 58.90 -49.21 18.85
N GLU A 295 57.88 -48.49 18.38
CA GLU A 295 57.04 -47.63 19.22
C GLU A 295 56.16 -48.44 20.20
N ILE A 296 55.67 -49.61 19.78
CA ILE A 296 54.80 -50.48 20.61
C ILE A 296 55.61 -51.41 21.53
N ARG A 297 56.91 -51.61 21.27
CA ARG A 297 57.75 -52.59 21.97
C ARG A 297 57.67 -52.44 23.49
N GLU A 298 57.74 -51.21 24.01
CA GLU A 298 57.69 -50.93 25.45
C GLU A 298 56.36 -51.35 26.11
N GLU A 299 55.24 -51.18 25.40
CA GLU A 299 53.92 -51.61 25.87
C GLU A 299 53.75 -53.13 25.74
N ALA A 300 54.22 -53.70 24.63
CA ALA A 300 54.10 -55.13 24.32
C ALA A 300 54.88 -56.03 25.29
N ILE A 301 56.06 -55.59 25.77
CA ILE A 301 56.86 -56.33 26.76
C ILE A 301 56.06 -56.63 28.05
N LYS A 302 55.09 -55.78 28.40
CA LYS A 302 54.24 -55.97 29.60
C LYS A 302 53.22 -57.11 29.44
N TYR A 303 52.84 -57.45 28.21
CA TYR A 303 51.77 -58.40 27.91
C TYR A 303 52.26 -59.70 27.24
N ILE A 304 53.42 -59.69 26.58
CA ILE A 304 53.96 -60.80 25.81
C ILE A 304 55.14 -61.46 26.57
N LYS A 305 55.08 -62.79 26.76
CA LYS A 305 56.14 -63.57 27.44
C LYS A 305 57.33 -63.93 26.55
N ILE A 306 57.15 -64.00 25.23
CA ILE A 306 58.19 -64.37 24.25
C ILE A 306 58.35 -63.21 23.25
N LEU A 307 59.46 -62.49 23.36
CA LEU A 307 59.72 -61.30 22.56
C LEU A 307 60.27 -61.68 21.18
N SER A 308 59.41 -61.64 20.16
CA SER A 308 59.76 -61.74 18.75
C SER A 308 59.08 -60.60 18.00
N ASN A 309 59.72 -60.06 16.95
CA ASN A 309 59.13 -59.00 16.12
C ASN A 309 57.76 -59.42 15.53
N GLU A 310 57.58 -60.71 15.23
CA GLU A 310 56.29 -61.25 14.77
C GLU A 310 55.23 -61.24 15.87
N ASN A 311 55.60 -61.60 17.10
CA ASN A 311 54.67 -61.59 18.24
C ASN A 311 54.23 -60.16 18.59
N ILE A 312 55.13 -59.18 18.49
CA ILE A 312 54.81 -57.77 18.70
C ILE A 312 53.86 -57.27 17.59
N TRP A 313 54.09 -57.69 16.34
CA TRP A 313 53.20 -57.37 15.23
C TRP A 313 51.80 -57.99 15.40
N HIS A 314 51.70 -59.26 15.83
CA HIS A 314 50.42 -59.88 16.16
C HIS A 314 49.71 -59.19 17.33
N TYR A 315 50.46 -58.67 18.31
CA TYR A 315 49.90 -57.86 19.38
C TYR A 315 49.33 -56.53 18.86
N PHE A 316 50.03 -55.85 17.95
CA PHE A 316 49.50 -54.67 17.27
C PHE A 316 48.20 -54.96 16.51
N ILE A 317 48.16 -56.04 15.71
CA ILE A 317 46.94 -56.44 14.98
C ILE A 317 45.81 -56.72 15.98
N ARG A 318 46.09 -57.45 17.07
CA ARG A 318 45.09 -57.72 18.10
C ARG A 318 44.55 -56.43 18.72
N LYS A 319 45.42 -55.48 19.07
CA LYS A 319 45.06 -54.16 19.61
C LYS A 319 44.19 -53.38 18.63
N CYS A 320 44.57 -53.36 17.35
CA CYS A 320 43.78 -52.74 16.29
C CYS A 320 42.38 -53.37 16.18
N THR A 321 42.28 -54.70 16.16
CA THR A 321 40.98 -55.39 16.06
C THR A 321 40.07 -55.17 17.26
N LEU A 322 40.61 -54.93 18.46
CA LEU A 322 39.80 -54.66 19.65
C LEU A 322 39.29 -53.22 19.70
N ASN A 323 40.04 -52.28 19.12
CA ASN A 323 39.70 -50.85 19.13
C ASN A 323 38.92 -50.41 17.89
N LEU A 324 38.85 -51.23 16.85
CA LEU A 324 38.19 -50.90 15.59
C LEU A 324 36.78 -51.50 15.52
N HIS A 325 35.79 -50.64 15.32
CA HIS A 325 34.45 -51.01 14.92
C HIS A 325 34.18 -50.47 13.53
N ILE A 326 33.60 -51.28 12.65
CA ILE A 326 33.28 -50.89 11.28
C ILE A 326 31.77 -50.86 11.16
N ILE A 327 31.21 -49.74 10.72
CA ILE A 327 29.78 -49.58 10.43
C ILE A 327 29.63 -49.29 8.93
N LEU A 328 28.99 -50.22 8.23
CA LEU A 328 28.69 -50.11 6.81
C LEU A 328 27.24 -49.69 6.62
N CYS A 329 27.00 -48.55 5.99
CA CYS A 329 25.66 -48.03 5.70
C CYS A 329 25.33 -48.26 4.22
N MET A 330 24.54 -49.29 3.93
CA MET A 330 24.19 -49.72 2.58
C MET A 330 22.71 -49.51 2.26
N ASN A 331 22.42 -49.27 0.98
CA ASN A 331 21.04 -49.21 0.49
C ASN A 331 20.60 -50.62 0.00
N PRO A 332 19.44 -51.15 0.46
CA PRO A 332 18.90 -52.42 -0.03
C PRO A 332 18.38 -52.34 -1.47
N THR A 333 18.29 -51.12 -2.03
CA THR A 333 17.71 -50.89 -3.35
C THR A 333 18.65 -51.35 -4.47
N GLY A 334 18.17 -52.24 -5.33
CA GLY A 334 18.90 -52.75 -6.49
C GLY A 334 19.66 -54.05 -6.23
N ASN A 335 20.46 -54.47 -7.20
CA ASN A 335 21.23 -55.73 -7.11
C ASN A 335 22.64 -55.53 -6.55
N LEU A 336 23.09 -54.28 -6.35
CA LEU A 336 24.45 -53.94 -5.92
C LEU A 336 24.80 -54.55 -4.57
N LEU A 337 23.93 -54.39 -3.57
CA LEU A 337 24.15 -54.96 -2.23
C LEU A 337 24.25 -56.49 -2.30
N ARG A 338 23.38 -57.14 -3.08
CA ARG A 338 23.38 -58.60 -3.26
C ARG A 338 24.67 -59.08 -3.95
N ASN A 339 25.14 -58.35 -4.96
CA ASN A 339 26.38 -58.70 -5.67
C ASN A 339 27.60 -58.51 -4.76
N ARG A 340 27.68 -57.39 -4.03
CA ARG A 340 28.74 -57.13 -3.04
C ARG A 340 28.76 -58.16 -1.92
N ALA A 341 27.59 -58.56 -1.43
CA ALA A 341 27.44 -59.63 -0.44
C ALA A 341 27.99 -60.98 -0.93
N ARG A 342 27.82 -61.30 -2.22
CA ARG A 342 28.35 -62.55 -2.82
C ARG A 342 29.86 -62.48 -3.05
N ASN A 343 30.35 -61.34 -3.54
CA ASN A 343 31.77 -61.15 -3.85
C ASN A 343 32.62 -61.01 -2.57
N PHE A 344 32.05 -60.43 -1.51
CA PHE A 344 32.75 -60.13 -0.25
C PHE A 344 32.00 -60.76 0.95
N PRO A 345 32.19 -62.06 1.22
CA PRO A 345 31.41 -62.79 2.23
C PRO A 345 31.68 -62.32 3.68
N ALA A 346 32.83 -61.70 3.98
CA ALA A 346 33.11 -61.20 5.33
C ALA A 346 32.19 -60.05 5.73
N LEU A 347 31.61 -59.33 4.76
CA LEU A 347 30.62 -58.28 5.02
C LEU A 347 29.37 -58.83 5.70
N ILE A 348 28.99 -60.09 5.45
CA ILE A 348 27.82 -60.73 6.07
C ILE A 348 28.25 -61.58 7.27
N ASN A 349 29.31 -62.37 7.13
CA ASN A 349 29.69 -63.35 8.15
C ASN A 349 30.24 -62.70 9.43
N ASN A 350 30.96 -61.58 9.30
CA ASN A 350 31.67 -60.95 10.42
C ASN A 350 31.04 -59.63 10.86
N THR A 351 29.84 -59.30 10.37
CA THR A 351 29.09 -58.12 10.81
C THR A 351 27.72 -58.52 11.35
N THR A 352 27.22 -57.79 12.34
CA THR A 352 25.82 -57.88 12.74
C THR A 352 24.98 -57.03 11.79
N ILE A 353 23.93 -57.61 11.23
CA ILE A 353 23.03 -56.91 10.32
C ILE A 353 21.92 -56.23 11.13
N ASP A 354 21.72 -54.93 10.92
CA ASP A 354 20.57 -54.20 11.44
C ASP A 354 19.80 -53.58 10.27
N TYR A 355 18.56 -54.01 10.11
CA TYR A 355 17.70 -53.64 8.99
C TYR A 355 16.74 -52.53 9.39
N PHE A 356 16.87 -51.38 8.74
CA PHE A 356 15.99 -50.24 8.88
C PHE A 356 14.76 -50.43 7.99
N ALA A 357 13.66 -50.84 8.62
CA ALA A 357 12.37 -50.93 7.97
C ALA A 357 11.85 -49.55 7.52
N ARG A 358 10.76 -49.58 6.73
CA ARG A 358 9.98 -48.38 6.43
C ARG A 358 9.49 -47.78 7.74
N TRP A 359 9.42 -46.44 7.81
CA TRP A 359 8.95 -45.76 9.02
C TRP A 359 7.48 -46.12 9.30
N PRO A 360 7.14 -46.58 10.52
CA PRO A 360 5.76 -46.81 10.90
C PRO A 360 5.02 -45.48 11.02
N GLN A 361 3.69 -45.55 11.05
CA GLN A 361 2.83 -44.37 11.19
C GLN A 361 3.23 -43.52 12.40
N GLN A 362 3.54 -44.16 13.55
CA GLN A 362 4.00 -43.49 14.77
C GLN A 362 5.24 -42.61 14.53
N ALA A 363 6.20 -43.06 13.71
CA ALA A 363 7.38 -42.29 13.39
C ALA A 363 7.05 -41.08 12.51
N LEU A 364 6.13 -41.24 11.55
CA LEU A 364 5.65 -40.14 10.69
C LEU A 364 4.97 -39.04 11.51
N TYR A 365 4.14 -39.42 12.50
CA TYR A 365 3.51 -38.50 13.45
C TYR A 365 4.56 -37.72 14.26
N ALA A 366 5.48 -38.43 14.91
CA ALA A 366 6.49 -37.80 15.77
C ALA A 366 7.39 -36.82 15.01
N VAL A 367 7.74 -37.16 13.76
CA VAL A 367 8.53 -36.29 12.88
C VAL A 367 7.75 -35.05 12.48
N ALA A 368 6.51 -35.21 11.99
CA ALA A 368 5.67 -34.08 11.61
C ALA A 368 5.36 -33.17 12.80
N GLU A 369 5.07 -33.73 13.97
CA GLU A 369 4.84 -32.98 15.20
C GLU A 369 6.07 -32.14 15.59
N HIS A 370 7.26 -32.74 15.57
CA HIS A 370 8.49 -32.03 15.91
C HIS A 370 8.76 -30.85 14.96
N PHE A 371 8.60 -31.02 13.64
CA PHE A 371 8.80 -29.93 12.68
C PHE A 371 7.71 -28.86 12.75
N LEU A 372 6.44 -29.25 12.92
CA LEU A 372 5.32 -28.32 13.02
C LEU A 372 5.25 -27.60 14.39
N SER A 373 5.79 -28.20 15.46
CA SER A 373 5.85 -27.55 16.79
C SER A 373 6.68 -26.28 16.79
N ARG A 374 7.72 -26.23 15.95
CA ARG A 374 8.55 -25.04 15.77
C ARG A 374 7.83 -23.95 14.97
N PHE A 375 6.75 -24.31 14.28
CA PHE A 375 5.99 -23.44 13.40
C PHE A 375 4.75 -22.87 14.10
N LYS A 376 4.94 -21.82 14.90
CA LYS A 376 3.86 -21.11 15.65
C LYS A 376 2.82 -20.37 14.78
N LEU A 377 2.88 -20.50 13.46
CA LEU A 377 2.00 -19.79 12.53
C LEU A 377 0.67 -20.51 12.30
N ILE A 378 0.56 -21.78 12.69
CA ILE A 378 -0.64 -22.62 12.60
C ILE A 378 -1.30 -22.69 13.99
N SER A 379 -2.62 -22.61 14.05
CA SER A 379 -3.38 -22.78 15.30
C SER A 379 -3.25 -24.21 15.82
N ASP A 380 -3.11 -24.37 17.14
CA ASP A 380 -2.94 -25.69 17.77
C ASP A 380 -4.14 -26.62 17.50
N GLU A 381 -5.33 -26.07 17.27
CA GLU A 381 -6.55 -26.83 16.93
C GLU A 381 -6.44 -27.62 15.62
N TYR A 382 -5.82 -27.04 14.58
CA TYR A 382 -5.69 -27.68 13.26
C TYR A 382 -4.39 -28.48 13.11
N LYS A 383 -3.45 -28.29 14.03
CA LYS A 383 -2.11 -28.86 13.95
C LYS A 383 -2.14 -30.39 13.98
N ASN A 384 -2.95 -30.97 14.85
CA ASN A 384 -3.07 -32.43 14.95
C ASN A 384 -3.65 -33.06 13.67
N ASN A 385 -4.70 -32.45 13.09
CA ASN A 385 -5.28 -32.91 11.83
C ASN A 385 -4.26 -32.84 10.67
N ILE A 386 -3.45 -31.77 10.62
CA ILE A 386 -2.41 -31.63 9.60
C ILE A 386 -1.33 -32.71 9.76
N ILE A 387 -0.89 -33.00 10.99
CA ILE A 387 0.10 -34.05 11.28
C ILE A 387 -0.45 -35.41 10.82
N GLU A 388 -1.71 -35.73 11.17
CA GLU A 388 -2.37 -36.97 10.76
C GLU A 388 -2.50 -37.10 9.25
N HIS A 389 -2.95 -36.03 8.59
CA HIS A 389 -3.06 -35.99 7.15
C HIS A 389 -1.70 -36.19 6.47
N MET A 390 -0.63 -35.53 6.95
CA MET A 390 0.71 -35.70 6.41
C MET A 390 1.22 -37.15 6.49
N ALA A 391 0.97 -37.83 7.62
CA ALA A 391 1.32 -39.23 7.77
C ALA A 391 0.52 -40.12 6.81
N MET A 392 -0.79 -39.89 6.70
CA MET A 392 -1.68 -40.58 5.77
C MET A 392 -1.25 -40.41 4.30
N VAL A 393 -0.86 -39.20 3.89
CA VAL A 393 -0.35 -38.91 2.53
C VAL A 393 0.87 -39.77 2.23
N HIS A 394 1.83 -39.83 3.15
CA HIS A 394 3.05 -40.59 2.91
C HIS A 394 2.77 -42.09 2.80
N GLU A 395 1.84 -42.61 3.62
CA GLU A 395 1.40 -44.00 3.55
C GLU A 395 0.65 -44.31 2.24
N SER A 396 -0.21 -43.41 1.77
CA SER A 396 -0.91 -43.60 0.49
C SER A 396 0.06 -43.60 -0.69
N VAL A 397 1.08 -42.74 -0.70
CA VAL A 397 2.11 -42.75 -1.75
C VAL A 397 2.88 -44.07 -1.77
N ASN A 398 3.17 -44.66 -0.60
CA ASN A 398 3.78 -45.99 -0.53
C ASN A 398 2.87 -47.06 -1.18
N PHE A 399 1.58 -47.04 -0.85
CA PHE A 399 0.58 -47.94 -1.46
C PHE A 399 0.50 -47.77 -2.98
N TYR A 400 0.47 -46.53 -3.49
CA TYR A 400 0.45 -46.27 -4.92
C TYR A 400 1.76 -46.63 -5.63
N CYS A 401 2.91 -46.52 -4.95
CA CYS A 401 4.19 -46.99 -5.49
C CYS A 401 4.19 -48.51 -5.73
N ASP A 402 3.58 -49.28 -4.83
CA ASP A 402 3.45 -50.73 -4.98
C ASP A 402 2.51 -51.06 -6.17
N ILE A 403 1.36 -50.39 -6.29
CA ILE A 403 0.45 -50.52 -7.44
C ILE A 403 1.14 -50.12 -8.76
N TYR A 404 1.91 -49.04 -8.75
CA TYR A 404 2.63 -48.54 -9.92
C TYR A 404 3.66 -49.56 -10.40
N MET A 405 4.36 -50.22 -9.47
CA MET A 405 5.28 -51.31 -9.78
C MET A 405 4.54 -52.52 -10.38
N GLU A 406 3.37 -52.88 -9.87
CA GLU A 406 2.57 -53.99 -10.40
C GLU A 406 2.08 -53.72 -11.83
N LYS A 407 1.51 -52.53 -12.08
CA LYS A 407 0.90 -52.16 -13.35
C LYS A 407 1.91 -51.79 -14.44
N MET A 408 2.88 -50.95 -14.10
CA MET A 408 3.82 -50.37 -15.07
C MET A 408 5.17 -51.07 -15.08
N ARG A 409 5.43 -52.00 -14.16
CA ARG A 409 6.74 -52.65 -13.97
C ARG A 409 7.89 -51.65 -13.77
N ARG A 410 7.56 -50.44 -13.31
CA ARG A 410 8.51 -49.37 -13.01
C ARG A 410 8.52 -49.13 -11.51
N LYS A 411 9.72 -49.12 -10.92
CA LYS A 411 9.89 -48.90 -9.48
C LYS A 411 9.89 -47.40 -9.19
N ALA A 412 8.94 -46.96 -8.37
CA ALA A 412 8.95 -45.67 -7.69
C ALA A 412 9.26 -45.90 -6.21
N TYR A 413 9.98 -44.97 -5.58
CA TYR A 413 10.39 -45.09 -4.18
C TYR A 413 9.92 -43.87 -3.39
N ALA A 414 9.09 -44.10 -2.38
CA ALA A 414 8.86 -43.15 -1.31
C ALA A 414 9.89 -43.39 -0.20
N THR A 415 10.72 -42.39 0.07
CA THR A 415 11.73 -42.47 1.13
C THR A 415 11.44 -41.47 2.25
N PRO A 416 11.94 -41.69 3.47
CA PRO A 416 11.86 -40.70 4.54
C PRO A 416 12.44 -39.32 4.15
N THR A 417 13.42 -39.26 3.25
CA THR A 417 13.91 -37.97 2.71
C THR A 417 12.81 -37.23 1.97
N ASN A 418 12.04 -37.90 1.09
CA ASN A 418 10.92 -37.29 0.39
C ASN A 418 9.86 -36.75 1.37
N TYR A 419 9.64 -37.43 2.50
CA TYR A 419 8.71 -36.98 3.53
C TYR A 419 9.22 -35.71 4.25
N LEU A 420 10.50 -35.66 4.59
CA LEU A 420 11.11 -34.46 5.16
C LEU A 420 11.07 -33.27 4.19
N ASP A 421 11.40 -33.50 2.92
CA ASP A 421 11.32 -32.48 1.87
C ASP A 421 9.89 -31.97 1.68
N PHE A 422 8.90 -32.87 1.76
CA PHE A 422 7.48 -32.53 1.74
C PHE A 422 7.09 -31.61 2.90
N ILE A 423 7.48 -31.94 4.14
CA ILE A 423 7.23 -31.10 5.32
C ILE A 423 7.91 -29.73 5.17
N HIS A 424 9.18 -29.69 4.75
CA HIS A 424 9.92 -28.44 4.55
C HIS A 424 9.28 -27.57 3.47
N THR A 425 8.88 -28.16 2.35
CA THR A 425 8.21 -27.47 1.25
C THR A 425 6.86 -26.92 1.69
N PHE A 426 6.08 -27.70 2.45
CA PHE A 426 4.81 -27.26 3.03
C PHE A 426 5.01 -26.03 3.92
N ILE A 427 5.96 -26.09 4.86
CA ILE A 427 6.26 -24.97 5.77
C ILE A 427 6.66 -23.72 4.99
N HIS A 428 7.54 -23.87 4.01
CA HIS A 428 8.00 -22.77 3.17
C HIS A 428 6.84 -22.13 2.39
N LEU A 429 6.04 -22.94 1.69
CA LEU A 429 4.93 -22.49 0.86
C LEU A 429 3.82 -21.84 1.70
N TYR A 430 3.50 -22.42 2.86
CA TYR A 430 2.52 -21.83 3.78
C TYR A 430 2.98 -20.45 4.26
N LYS A 431 4.25 -20.32 4.67
CA LYS A 431 4.82 -19.03 5.11
C LYS A 431 4.72 -17.99 4.00
N GLN A 432 5.15 -18.35 2.78
CA GLN A 432 5.11 -17.46 1.64
C GLN A 432 3.69 -17.00 1.31
N LYS A 433 2.72 -17.93 1.23
CA LYS A 433 1.32 -17.60 0.92
C LYS A 433 0.68 -16.74 2.00
N LYS A 434 0.95 -17.00 3.28
CA LYS A 434 0.44 -16.18 4.39
C LYS A 434 1.02 -14.77 4.35
N GLU A 435 2.31 -14.63 4.02
CA GLU A 435 2.95 -13.33 3.85
C GLU A 435 2.38 -12.56 2.65
N ASP A 436 2.19 -13.23 1.50
CA ASP A 436 1.58 -12.63 0.31
C ASP A 436 0.16 -12.13 0.59
N LEU A 437 -0.67 -12.94 1.25
CA LEU A 437 -2.02 -12.53 1.65
C LEU A 437 -1.99 -11.39 2.67
N SER A 438 -1.04 -11.40 3.60
CA SER A 438 -0.89 -10.30 4.56
C SER A 438 -0.51 -8.99 3.87
N LYS A 439 0.41 -9.03 2.89
CA LYS A 439 0.79 -7.87 2.08
C LYS A 439 -0.39 -7.35 1.25
N GLN A 440 -1.19 -8.23 0.68
CA GLN A 440 -2.40 -7.84 -0.06
C GLN A 440 -3.43 -7.20 0.87
N ALA A 441 -3.68 -7.79 2.04
CA ALA A 441 -4.58 -7.23 3.05
C ALA A 441 -4.10 -5.86 3.54
N GLU A 442 -2.80 -5.71 3.82
CA GLU A 442 -2.21 -4.43 4.24
C GLU A 442 -2.34 -3.36 3.17
N ARG A 443 -2.06 -3.68 1.90
CA ARG A 443 -2.26 -2.75 0.77
C ARG A 443 -3.70 -2.27 0.66
N LEU A 444 -4.67 -3.19 0.78
CA LEU A 444 -6.09 -2.83 0.75
C LEU A 444 -6.48 -1.99 1.97
N ASN A 445 -5.97 -2.33 3.15
CA ASN A 445 -6.22 -1.56 4.37
C ASN A 445 -5.68 -0.13 4.26
N VAL A 446 -4.45 0.05 3.75
CA VAL A 446 -3.90 1.38 3.46
C VAL A 446 -4.77 2.12 2.46
N GLY A 447 -5.24 1.46 1.40
CA GLY A 447 -6.16 2.06 0.44
C GLY A 447 -7.47 2.54 1.09
N ILE A 448 -8.08 1.72 1.94
CA ILE A 448 -9.31 2.06 2.67
C ILE A 448 -9.06 3.26 3.61
N ILE A 449 -7.97 3.26 4.36
CA ILE A 449 -7.59 4.37 5.26
C ILE A 449 -7.41 5.67 4.47
N ARG A 450 -6.72 5.64 3.32
CA ARG A 450 -6.52 6.83 2.48
C ARG A 450 -7.82 7.41 1.95
N ILE A 451 -8.79 6.55 1.63
CA ILE A 451 -10.10 7.01 1.16
C ILE A 451 -10.92 7.61 2.30
N ASP A 452 -10.81 7.04 3.51
CA ASP A 452 -11.43 7.60 4.71
C ASP A 452 -10.83 8.98 5.07
N GLU A 453 -9.50 9.11 5.03
CA GLU A 453 -8.80 10.40 5.17
C GLU A 453 -9.29 11.44 4.14
N ALA A 454 -9.49 11.05 2.88
CA ALA A 454 -10.02 11.92 1.84
C ALA A 454 -11.47 12.36 2.13
N SER A 455 -12.30 11.46 2.68
CA SER A 455 -13.66 11.78 3.13
C SER A 455 -13.65 12.85 4.23
N ILE A 456 -12.76 12.71 5.22
CA ILE A 456 -12.59 13.67 6.31
C ILE A 456 -12.12 15.03 5.76
N LEU A 457 -11.15 15.04 4.84
CA LEU A 457 -10.65 16.27 4.22
C LEU A 457 -11.76 17.03 3.45
N ILE A 458 -12.65 16.33 2.75
CA ILE A 458 -13.79 16.98 2.07
C ILE A 458 -14.74 17.62 3.09
N GLN A 459 -15.02 16.95 4.21
CA GLN A 459 -15.84 17.53 5.29
C GLN A 459 -15.20 18.78 5.89
N GLU A 460 -13.88 18.80 6.06
CA GLU A 460 -13.15 20.00 6.49
C GLU A 460 -13.19 21.13 5.46
N MET A 461 -13.08 20.80 4.16
CA MET A 461 -13.23 21.77 3.08
C MET A 461 -14.63 22.38 3.05
N ASP A 462 -15.68 21.59 3.28
CA ASP A 462 -17.06 22.09 3.35
C ASP A 462 -17.24 23.08 4.51
N LYS A 463 -16.68 22.78 5.69
CA LYS A 463 -16.68 23.71 6.84
C LYS A 463 -15.97 25.03 6.50
N LYS A 464 -14.81 24.96 5.84
CA LYS A 464 -14.05 26.17 5.42
C LYS A 464 -14.82 26.98 4.38
N LEU A 465 -15.43 26.31 3.40
CA LEU A 465 -16.26 26.94 2.37
C LEU A 465 -17.50 27.63 2.96
N GLU A 466 -18.11 27.07 4.00
CA GLU A 466 -19.24 27.71 4.68
C GLU A 466 -18.83 29.03 5.34
N ILE A 467 -17.66 29.06 5.98
CA ILE A 467 -17.09 30.28 6.58
C ILE A 467 -16.79 31.31 5.48
N GLN A 468 -16.11 30.90 4.41
CA GLN A 468 -15.78 31.79 3.28
C GLN A 468 -17.04 32.34 2.60
N ARG A 469 -18.09 31.54 2.42
CA ARG A 469 -19.37 32.02 1.85
C ARG A 469 -20.02 33.09 2.72
N LYS A 470 -20.03 32.92 4.05
CA LYS A 470 -20.54 33.93 4.98
C LYS A 470 -19.73 35.22 4.90
N GLU A 471 -18.41 35.13 4.85
CA GLU A 471 -17.53 36.29 4.75
C GLU A 471 -17.66 37.01 3.40
N LEU A 472 -17.81 36.27 2.30
CA LEU A 472 -18.07 36.83 0.97
C LEU A 472 -19.42 37.57 0.93
N ALA A 473 -20.45 37.04 1.59
CA ALA A 473 -21.75 37.72 1.71
C ALA A 473 -21.62 39.04 2.50
N ILE A 474 -20.82 39.06 3.58
CA ILE A 474 -20.55 40.28 4.35
C ILE A 474 -19.80 41.31 3.49
N LYS A 475 -18.75 40.89 2.76
CA LYS A 475 -17.99 41.79 1.86
C LYS A 475 -18.86 42.32 0.71
N THR A 476 -19.71 41.47 0.15
CA THR A 476 -20.68 41.86 -0.90
C THR A 476 -21.64 42.91 -0.38
N LYS A 477 -22.24 42.68 0.81
CA LYS A 477 -23.14 43.64 1.44
C LYS A 477 -22.46 44.98 1.71
N LYS A 478 -21.21 44.98 2.21
CA LYS A 478 -20.43 46.22 2.41
C LYS A 478 -20.21 47.00 1.11
N CYS A 479 -19.94 46.31 -0.01
CA CYS A 479 -19.80 46.96 -1.32
C CYS A 479 -21.13 47.53 -1.79
N ASP A 480 -22.22 46.78 -1.63
CA ASP A 480 -23.57 47.21 -2.02
C ASP A 480 -23.99 48.45 -1.20
N ASP A 481 -23.75 48.45 0.11
CA ASP A 481 -24.02 49.59 1.00
C ASP A 481 -23.23 50.83 0.54
N LEU A 482 -21.92 50.71 0.28
CA LEU A 482 -21.10 51.81 -0.25
C LEU A 482 -21.59 52.31 -1.62
N LEU A 483 -22.05 51.42 -2.49
CA LEU A 483 -22.59 51.77 -3.79
C LEU A 483 -23.90 52.56 -3.66
N THR A 484 -24.79 52.15 -2.75
CA THR A 484 -26.02 52.92 -2.45
C THR A 484 -25.69 54.31 -1.89
N GLU A 485 -24.65 54.44 -1.07
CA GLU A 485 -24.21 55.73 -0.56
C GLU A 485 -23.60 56.61 -1.67
N ILE A 486 -22.75 56.04 -2.54
CA ILE A 486 -22.20 56.76 -3.70
C ILE A 486 -23.31 57.24 -4.65
N THR A 487 -24.29 56.39 -4.95
CA THR A 487 -25.41 56.75 -5.85
C THR A 487 -26.28 57.85 -5.26
N THR A 488 -26.61 57.80 -3.97
CA THR A 488 -27.37 58.86 -3.29
C THR A 488 -26.60 60.18 -3.21
N LEU A 489 -25.30 60.13 -2.90
CA LEU A 489 -24.42 61.32 -2.88
C LEU A 489 -24.22 61.90 -4.29
N THR A 490 -24.10 61.05 -5.31
CA THR A 490 -24.01 61.47 -6.72
C THR A 490 -25.29 62.16 -7.16
N ALA A 491 -26.46 61.62 -6.81
CA ALA A 491 -27.75 62.25 -7.09
C ALA A 491 -27.88 63.63 -6.41
N LYS A 492 -27.48 63.75 -5.14
CA LYS A 492 -27.43 65.05 -4.42
C LYS A 492 -26.45 66.04 -5.08
N GLN A 493 -25.32 65.56 -5.57
CA GLN A 493 -24.33 66.38 -6.27
C GLN A 493 -24.87 66.86 -7.62
N THR A 494 -25.53 66.00 -8.41
CA THR A 494 -26.14 66.40 -9.70
C THR A 494 -27.26 67.41 -9.50
N GLU A 495 -28.10 67.25 -8.48
CA GLU A 495 -29.14 68.22 -8.13
C GLU A 495 -28.52 69.59 -7.78
N ARG A 496 -27.49 69.60 -6.93
CA ARG A 496 -26.80 70.85 -6.56
C ARG A 496 -26.07 71.49 -7.73
N LYS A 497 -25.46 70.69 -8.62
CA LYS A 497 -24.85 71.20 -9.87
C LYS A 497 -25.88 71.82 -10.80
N SER A 498 -27.06 71.22 -10.94
CA SER A 498 -28.18 71.80 -11.71
C SER A 498 -28.58 73.15 -11.12
N ARG A 499 -28.84 73.22 -9.81
CA ARG A 499 -29.20 74.48 -9.13
C ARG A 499 -28.11 75.55 -9.25
N ALA A 500 -26.84 75.16 -9.18
CA ALA A 500 -25.71 76.08 -9.36
C ALA A 500 -25.63 76.59 -10.82
N LEU A 501 -25.92 75.74 -11.81
CA LEU A 501 -25.98 76.14 -13.22
C LEU A 501 -27.12 77.13 -13.46
N ASP A 502 -28.32 76.85 -12.96
CA ASP A 502 -29.48 77.73 -13.08
C ASP A 502 -29.19 79.09 -12.42
N LYS A 503 -28.57 79.08 -11.23
CA LYS A 503 -28.19 80.30 -10.51
C LYS A 503 -27.07 81.06 -11.23
N LYS A 504 -26.12 80.37 -11.84
CA LYS A 504 -25.04 80.97 -12.64
C LYS A 504 -25.59 81.67 -13.87
N GLN A 505 -26.50 81.02 -14.61
CA GLN A 505 -27.18 81.64 -15.75
C GLN A 505 -27.94 82.90 -15.32
N LEU A 506 -28.66 82.84 -14.19
CA LEU A 506 -29.36 84.00 -13.63
C LEU A 506 -28.41 85.14 -13.24
N VAL A 507 -27.26 84.83 -12.64
CA VAL A 507 -26.22 85.82 -12.30
C VAL A 507 -25.62 86.45 -13.57
N ASP A 508 -25.36 85.67 -14.61
CA ASP A 508 -24.84 86.14 -15.91
C ASP A 508 -25.88 87.03 -16.63
N GLU A 509 -27.16 86.65 -16.62
CA GLU A 509 -28.27 87.45 -17.17
C GLU A 509 -28.46 88.77 -16.40
N GLN A 510 -28.37 88.72 -15.07
CA GLN A 510 -28.43 89.91 -14.23
C GLN A 510 -27.24 90.84 -14.49
N LEU A 511 -26.04 90.30 -14.74
CA LEU A 511 -24.86 91.10 -15.08
C LEU A 511 -25.05 91.83 -16.41
N ILE A 512 -25.55 91.15 -17.45
CA ILE A 512 -25.87 91.77 -18.75
C ILE A 512 -26.96 92.84 -18.59
N THR A 513 -27.96 92.59 -17.74
CA THR A 513 -29.06 93.53 -17.49
C THR A 513 -28.57 94.77 -16.72
N ILE A 514 -27.69 94.59 -15.73
CA ILE A 514 -27.04 95.69 -15.01
C ILE A 514 -26.19 96.52 -15.98
N GLU A 515 -25.38 95.90 -16.84
CA GLU A 515 -24.57 96.63 -17.81
C GLU A 515 -25.42 97.45 -18.79
N LYS A 516 -26.53 96.88 -19.28
CA LYS A 516 -27.48 97.58 -20.16
C LYS A 516 -28.21 98.72 -19.45
N GLU A 517 -28.84 98.46 -18.29
CA GLU A 517 -29.56 99.50 -17.55
C GLU A 517 -28.62 100.60 -17.03
N LYS A 518 -27.37 100.26 -16.70
CA LYS A 518 -26.33 101.23 -16.36
C LYS A 518 -25.95 102.11 -17.56
N HIS A 519 -25.72 101.49 -18.72
CA HIS A 519 -25.39 102.22 -19.94
C HIS A 519 -26.55 103.13 -20.39
N ASP A 520 -27.79 102.63 -20.35
CA ASP A 520 -28.98 103.41 -20.69
C ASP A 520 -29.20 104.59 -19.72
N ALA A 521 -28.95 104.39 -18.42
CA ALA A 521 -29.07 105.46 -17.43
C ALA A 521 -27.96 106.52 -17.56
N GLU A 522 -26.73 106.12 -17.89
CA GLU A 522 -25.60 107.04 -18.10
C GLU A 522 -25.74 107.82 -19.43
N SER A 523 -26.13 107.14 -20.52
CA SER A 523 -26.31 107.77 -21.84
C SER A 523 -27.43 108.81 -21.84
N GLN A 524 -28.55 108.56 -21.17
CA GLN A 524 -29.65 109.53 -21.09
C GLN A 524 -29.30 110.74 -20.21
N LEU A 525 -28.49 110.56 -19.18
CA LEU A 525 -28.02 111.67 -18.34
C LEU A 525 -27.01 112.54 -19.10
N GLU A 526 -26.16 111.93 -19.94
CA GLU A 526 -25.11 112.58 -20.72
C GLU A 526 -25.66 113.45 -21.86
N GLU A 527 -26.83 113.11 -22.41
CA GLU A 527 -27.51 113.91 -23.44
C GLU A 527 -28.06 115.26 -22.90
N ALA A 528 -28.47 115.29 -21.62
CA ALA A 528 -29.08 116.47 -20.99
C ALA A 528 -28.07 117.42 -20.34
N MET A 529 -26.95 116.89 -19.84
CA MET A 529 -25.91 117.67 -19.15
C MET A 529 -25.30 118.82 -19.96
N PRO A 530 -24.93 118.68 -21.25
CA PRO A 530 -24.27 119.76 -21.99
C PRO A 530 -25.18 120.97 -22.21
N ALA A 531 -26.48 120.75 -22.46
CA ALA A 531 -27.47 121.83 -22.61
C ALA A 531 -27.68 122.62 -21.31
N LEU A 532 -27.65 121.95 -20.15
CA LEU A 532 -27.77 122.58 -18.84
C LEU A 532 -26.49 123.34 -18.45
N ILE A 533 -25.31 122.80 -18.75
CA ILE A 533 -24.02 123.47 -18.50
C ILE A 533 -23.89 124.73 -19.37
N GLU A 534 -24.25 124.65 -20.66
CA GLU A 534 -24.25 125.81 -21.57
C GLU A 534 -25.21 126.91 -21.08
N ALA A 535 -26.38 126.52 -20.60
CA ALA A 535 -27.35 127.44 -20.00
C ALA A 535 -26.89 128.08 -18.68
N GLN A 536 -26.24 127.32 -17.79
CA GLN A 536 -25.66 127.85 -16.55
C GLN A 536 -24.49 128.81 -16.80
N GLN A 537 -23.66 128.53 -17.80
CA GLN A 537 -22.59 129.43 -18.25
C GLN A 537 -23.15 130.72 -18.85
N GLY A 538 -24.28 130.66 -19.55
CA GLY A 538 -25.01 131.83 -20.04
C GLY A 538 -25.41 132.81 -18.93
N LEU A 539 -25.81 132.30 -17.75
CA LEU A 539 -26.13 133.12 -16.57
C LEU A 539 -24.90 133.79 -15.94
N ASP A 540 -23.70 133.18 -16.01
CA ASP A 540 -22.46 133.78 -15.47
C ASP A 540 -21.99 135.01 -16.26
N THR A 541 -22.46 135.19 -17.50
CA THR A 541 -22.09 136.34 -18.33
C THR A 541 -22.90 137.61 -18.04
N LEU A 542 -23.87 137.57 -17.11
CA LEU A 542 -24.75 138.69 -16.75
C LEU A 542 -24.10 139.62 -15.72
N LYS A 543 -24.08 140.94 -15.97
CA LYS A 543 -23.55 141.95 -15.04
C LYS A 543 -24.68 142.63 -14.26
N ALA A 544 -24.41 143.10 -13.04
CA ALA A 544 -25.42 143.75 -12.17
C ALA A 544 -26.11 144.99 -12.80
N ALA A 545 -25.45 145.65 -13.75
CA ALA A 545 -26.03 146.75 -14.52
C ALA A 545 -27.22 146.30 -15.39
N ASP A 546 -27.14 145.13 -16.00
CA ASP A 546 -28.12 144.61 -16.95
C ASP A 546 -29.43 144.18 -16.24
N ILE A 547 -29.33 143.70 -15.00
CA ILE A 547 -30.49 143.39 -14.13
C ILE A 547 -31.21 144.68 -13.71
N THR A 548 -30.46 145.76 -13.51
CA THR A 548 -31.01 147.07 -13.12
C THR A 548 -31.80 147.72 -14.26
N GLU A 549 -31.37 147.52 -15.51
CA GLU A 549 -32.09 147.95 -16.72
C GLU A 549 -33.47 147.27 -16.81
N MET A 550 -33.52 145.94 -16.68
CA MET A 550 -34.76 145.17 -16.69
C MET A 550 -35.70 145.55 -15.53
N ARG A 551 -35.14 145.89 -14.36
CA ARG A 551 -35.91 146.36 -13.20
C ARG A 551 -36.53 147.75 -13.42
N SER A 552 -35.92 148.63 -14.21
CA SER A 552 -36.34 150.04 -14.33
C SER A 552 -37.65 150.26 -15.10
N PHE A 553 -38.13 149.27 -15.88
CA PHE A 553 -39.37 149.39 -16.67
C PHE A 553 -40.62 149.50 -15.77
N ALA A 554 -41.33 150.64 -15.87
CA ALA A 554 -42.57 150.90 -15.15
C ALA A 554 -43.77 150.08 -15.71
N ASN A 555 -43.79 149.82 -17.03
CA ASN A 555 -44.72 148.93 -17.72
C ASN A 555 -43.95 148.09 -18.77
N PRO A 556 -43.67 146.80 -18.52
CA PRO A 556 -42.91 145.97 -19.45
C PRO A 556 -43.77 145.44 -20.61
N VAL A 557 -43.13 145.24 -21.77
CA VAL A 557 -43.69 144.53 -22.94
C VAL A 557 -44.10 143.10 -22.53
N ASP A 558 -45.24 142.61 -23.03
CA ASP A 558 -45.86 141.36 -22.57
C ASP A 558 -44.92 140.14 -22.57
N THR A 559 -43.95 140.09 -23.47
CA THR A 559 -42.94 139.03 -23.55
C THR A 559 -41.96 139.04 -22.36
N LEU A 560 -41.56 140.21 -21.85
CA LEU A 560 -40.71 140.34 -20.65
C LEU A 560 -41.49 139.95 -19.40
N ARG A 561 -42.80 140.23 -19.38
CA ARG A 561 -43.69 139.87 -18.28
C ARG A 561 -43.84 138.35 -18.13
N LEU A 562 -43.96 137.63 -19.26
CA LEU A 562 -44.02 136.16 -19.27
C LEU A 562 -42.74 135.54 -18.71
N ILE A 563 -41.57 136.02 -19.14
CA ILE A 563 -40.26 135.55 -18.66
C ILE A 563 -40.11 135.77 -17.14
N GLY A 564 -40.52 136.95 -16.65
CA GLY A 564 -40.54 137.24 -15.21
C GLY A 564 -41.46 136.30 -14.41
N TYR A 565 -42.62 135.93 -14.96
CA TYR A 565 -43.51 134.97 -14.34
C TYR A 565 -42.96 133.55 -14.34
N CYS A 566 -42.34 133.10 -15.43
CA CYS A 566 -41.69 131.78 -15.48
C CYS A 566 -40.56 131.67 -14.43
N MET A 567 -39.82 132.75 -14.17
CA MET A 567 -38.82 132.79 -13.08
C MET A 567 -39.42 132.69 -11.68
N LEU A 568 -40.55 133.36 -11.41
CA LEU A 568 -41.23 133.26 -10.11
C LEU A 568 -41.77 131.85 -9.86
N ILE A 569 -42.29 131.19 -10.90
CA ILE A 569 -42.76 129.80 -10.82
C ILE A 569 -41.56 128.87 -10.57
N TYR A 570 -40.42 129.10 -11.23
CA TYR A 570 -39.19 128.32 -11.02
C TYR A 570 -38.64 128.46 -9.59
N LEU A 571 -38.73 129.65 -8.99
CA LEU A 571 -38.31 129.91 -7.61
C LEU A 571 -39.40 129.57 -6.55
N GLY A 572 -40.57 129.09 -6.96
CA GLY A 572 -41.64 128.64 -6.06
C GLY A 572 -42.42 129.75 -5.34
N HIS A 573 -42.50 130.96 -5.91
CA HIS A 573 -43.23 132.08 -5.29
C HIS A 573 -44.76 131.99 -5.49
N PRO A 574 -45.58 132.21 -4.45
CA PRO A 574 -47.03 131.98 -4.50
C PRO A 574 -47.87 133.03 -5.24
N SER A 575 -47.34 134.21 -5.58
CA SER A 575 -48.08 135.29 -6.25
C SER A 575 -47.45 135.70 -7.60
N ILE A 576 -48.29 135.81 -8.63
CA ILE A 576 -47.87 136.08 -10.03
C ILE A 576 -48.09 137.57 -10.34
N SER A 577 -47.36 138.48 -9.68
CA SER A 577 -47.42 139.92 -9.97
C SER A 577 -46.06 140.48 -10.40
N TRP A 578 -46.04 141.47 -11.30
CA TRP A 578 -44.79 142.12 -11.74
C TRP A 578 -44.05 142.83 -10.58
N LYS A 579 -44.78 143.19 -9.53
CA LYS A 579 -44.21 143.76 -8.30
C LYS A 579 -43.31 142.74 -7.59
N ASP A 580 -43.69 141.47 -7.61
CA ASP A 580 -42.94 140.36 -7.02
C ASP A 580 -41.73 139.98 -7.90
N VAL A 581 -41.88 140.03 -9.23
CA VAL A 581 -40.76 139.86 -10.17
C VAL A 581 -39.65 140.89 -9.90
N ARG A 582 -40.01 142.16 -9.70
CA ARG A 582 -39.05 143.23 -9.34
C ARG A 582 -38.41 143.02 -7.97
N ALA A 583 -39.14 142.46 -7.02
CA ALA A 583 -38.62 142.17 -5.68
C ALA A 583 -37.57 141.04 -5.73
N VAL A 584 -37.83 139.99 -6.50
CA VAL A 584 -36.91 138.85 -6.67
C VAL A 584 -35.66 139.25 -7.47
N MET A 585 -35.79 140.10 -8.50
CA MET A 585 -34.63 140.65 -9.22
C MET A 585 -33.81 141.68 -8.41
N ALA A 586 -34.32 142.17 -7.28
CA ALA A 586 -33.60 143.10 -6.41
C ALA A 586 -32.66 142.38 -5.42
N ASP A 587 -32.80 141.07 -5.24
CA ASP A 587 -31.96 140.29 -4.33
C ASP A 587 -30.54 140.12 -4.91
N MET A 588 -29.51 140.48 -4.13
CA MET A 588 -28.09 140.30 -4.52
C MET A 588 -27.75 138.83 -4.79
N LYS A 589 -28.48 137.88 -4.20
CA LYS A 589 -28.27 136.44 -4.39
C LYS A 589 -29.12 135.82 -5.50
N PHE A 590 -29.84 136.63 -6.28
CA PHE A 590 -30.76 136.18 -7.32
C PHE A 590 -30.13 135.17 -8.31
N ILE A 591 -28.97 135.49 -8.90
CA ILE A 591 -28.28 134.59 -9.85
C ILE A 591 -27.83 133.29 -9.15
N THR A 592 -27.35 133.38 -7.91
CA THR A 592 -26.92 132.19 -7.15
C THR A 592 -28.10 131.28 -6.82
N ASN A 593 -29.23 131.86 -6.38
CA ASN A 593 -30.46 131.15 -6.05
C ASN A 593 -31.07 130.47 -7.29
N LEU A 594 -30.93 131.06 -8.48
CA LEU A 594 -31.31 130.42 -9.74
C LEU A 594 -30.47 129.16 -10.03
N LYS A 595 -29.21 129.10 -9.58
CA LYS A 595 -28.31 127.96 -9.85
C LYS A 595 -28.41 126.82 -8.85
N THR A 596 -28.81 127.10 -7.61
CA THR A 596 -28.73 126.16 -6.47
C THR A 596 -30.06 125.53 -6.04
N GLN A 597 -31.16 125.80 -6.76
CA GLN A 597 -32.45 125.15 -6.49
C GLN A 597 -32.42 123.67 -6.90
N GLU A 598 -32.07 122.79 -5.96
CA GLU A 598 -32.00 121.33 -6.14
C GLU A 598 -33.33 120.58 -5.87
N LYS A 599 -34.38 121.27 -5.40
CA LYS A 599 -35.68 120.66 -5.08
C LYS A 599 -36.84 121.40 -5.77
N LEU A 600 -37.17 120.96 -6.97
CA LEU A 600 -38.40 121.36 -7.65
C LEU A 600 -39.55 120.39 -7.33
N ASP A 601 -40.71 120.95 -7.01
CA ASP A 601 -41.98 120.22 -6.85
C ASP A 601 -42.61 119.97 -8.24
N PRO A 602 -42.96 118.71 -8.60
CA PRO A 602 -43.60 118.35 -9.87
C PRO A 602 -44.80 119.22 -10.27
N ASN A 603 -45.56 119.75 -9.30
CA ASN A 603 -46.77 120.55 -9.56
C ASN A 603 -46.46 121.97 -10.06
N HIS A 604 -45.33 122.55 -9.65
CA HIS A 604 -44.90 123.86 -10.12
C HIS A 604 -44.39 123.82 -11.57
N MET A 605 -43.97 122.64 -12.06
CA MET A 605 -43.45 122.42 -13.42
C MET A 605 -44.55 122.39 -14.50
N HIS A 606 -45.69 121.74 -14.27
CA HIS A 606 -46.79 121.73 -15.25
C HIS A 606 -47.31 123.15 -15.53
N SER A 607 -47.28 124.01 -14.50
CA SER A 607 -47.64 125.42 -14.63
C SER A 607 -46.60 126.25 -15.40
N LEU A 608 -45.36 125.74 -15.51
CA LEU A 608 -44.22 126.34 -16.18
C LEU A 608 -44.19 125.94 -17.68
N SER A 609 -44.41 124.66 -18.00
CA SER A 609 -44.48 124.15 -19.37
C SER A 609 -45.70 124.68 -20.15
N GLU A 610 -46.88 124.72 -19.52
CA GLU A 610 -48.11 125.23 -20.17
C GLU A 610 -48.02 126.74 -20.54
N LYS A 611 -47.15 127.49 -19.84
CA LYS A 611 -46.89 128.92 -20.09
C LYS A 611 -45.69 129.17 -21.00
N SER A 612 -44.69 128.28 -21.04
CA SER A 612 -43.49 128.40 -21.89
C SER A 612 -43.75 127.93 -23.33
N GLU A 613 -44.61 126.93 -23.55
CA GLU A 613 -44.91 126.35 -24.87
C GLU A 613 -45.61 127.32 -25.84
N ARG A 614 -46.19 128.43 -25.34
CA ARG A 614 -46.99 129.34 -26.17
C ARG A 614 -46.22 130.23 -27.16
N ASN A 615 -44.89 130.21 -27.28
CA ASN A 615 -44.18 130.86 -28.42
C ASN A 615 -42.66 130.52 -28.53
N ILE A 616 -42.29 129.44 -29.22
CA ILE A 616 -40.89 129.09 -29.57
C ILE A 616 -40.25 130.11 -30.55
N LYS A 617 -41.06 130.87 -31.30
CA LYS A 617 -40.58 131.89 -32.26
C LYS A 617 -39.99 133.17 -31.61
N LEU A 618 -39.95 133.26 -30.28
CA LEU A 618 -39.54 134.48 -29.56
C LEU A 618 -38.06 134.52 -29.13
N VAL A 619 -37.32 133.42 -29.12
CA VAL A 619 -35.90 133.40 -28.65
C VAL A 619 -34.98 134.26 -29.52
N ILE A 620 -35.17 134.24 -30.86
CA ILE A 620 -34.37 135.01 -31.82
C ILE A 620 -34.80 136.50 -31.86
N LEU A 621 -36.10 136.77 -31.69
CA LEU A 621 -36.65 138.12 -31.65
C LEU A 621 -36.27 138.88 -30.36
N MET A 622 -36.10 138.16 -29.24
CA MET A 622 -35.74 138.71 -27.93
C MET A 622 -34.28 139.15 -27.80
N THR A 623 -33.33 138.51 -28.50
CA THR A 623 -31.90 138.87 -28.41
C THR A 623 -31.63 140.29 -28.91
N ASN A 624 -32.51 140.82 -29.78
CA ASN A 624 -32.47 142.18 -30.30
C ASN A 624 -33.16 143.24 -29.42
N VAL A 625 -33.97 142.82 -28.43
CA VAL A 625 -34.72 143.74 -27.53
C VAL A 625 -34.09 143.79 -26.13
N SER A 626 -33.58 142.67 -25.62
CA SER A 626 -32.78 142.63 -24.39
C SER A 626 -31.96 141.33 -24.31
N ARG A 627 -30.64 141.47 -24.18
CA ARG A 627 -29.70 140.33 -24.02
C ARG A 627 -29.98 139.51 -22.75
N VAL A 628 -30.51 140.13 -21.70
CA VAL A 628 -30.84 139.49 -20.41
C VAL A 628 -32.06 138.57 -20.53
N GLY A 629 -33.11 139.03 -21.21
CA GLY A 629 -34.34 138.25 -21.41
C GLY A 629 -34.09 136.97 -22.21
N GLY A 630 -33.21 137.01 -23.22
CA GLY A 630 -32.83 135.83 -24.00
C GLY A 630 -32.03 134.79 -23.22
N SER A 631 -31.13 135.23 -22.33
CA SER A 631 -30.27 134.32 -21.55
C SER A 631 -31.07 133.59 -20.45
N LEU A 632 -32.01 134.29 -19.80
CA LEU A 632 -32.90 133.70 -18.80
C LEU A 632 -33.91 132.72 -19.43
N LEU A 633 -34.39 132.99 -20.63
CA LEU A 633 -35.30 132.09 -21.35
C LEU A 633 -34.59 130.80 -21.79
N LYS A 634 -33.34 130.89 -22.27
CA LYS A 634 -32.52 129.70 -22.58
C LYS A 634 -32.27 128.83 -21.35
N PHE A 635 -32.06 129.45 -20.19
CA PHE A 635 -31.87 128.75 -18.93
C PHE A 635 -33.11 127.98 -18.45
N ILE A 636 -34.27 128.62 -18.50
CA ILE A 636 -35.53 127.97 -18.11
C ILE A 636 -35.84 126.79 -19.04
N HIS A 637 -35.59 126.93 -20.35
CA HIS A 637 -35.80 125.85 -21.31
C HIS A 637 -34.82 124.68 -21.13
N ALA A 638 -33.56 124.95 -20.77
CA ALA A 638 -32.58 123.88 -20.51
C ALA A 638 -32.89 123.12 -19.21
N ILE A 639 -33.48 123.78 -18.21
CA ILE A 639 -33.95 123.15 -16.97
C ILE A 639 -35.18 122.28 -17.21
N ASP A 640 -36.14 122.75 -18.00
CA ASP A 640 -37.33 121.98 -18.36
C ASP A 640 -36.92 120.64 -19.00
N ASN A 641 -36.00 120.70 -19.98
CA ASN A 641 -35.43 119.51 -20.63
C ASN A 641 -34.67 118.58 -19.65
N TYR A 642 -33.85 119.13 -18.73
CA TYR A 642 -33.12 118.32 -17.75
C TYR A 642 -34.06 117.63 -16.75
N MET A 643 -35.12 118.31 -16.32
CA MET A 643 -36.04 117.77 -15.32
C MET A 643 -36.98 116.70 -15.90
N ASP A 644 -37.35 116.81 -17.17
CA ASP A 644 -38.04 115.74 -17.88
C ASP A 644 -37.17 114.48 -17.99
N ILE A 645 -35.89 114.64 -18.33
CA ILE A 645 -34.93 113.53 -18.38
C ILE A 645 -34.62 112.98 -16.98
N TYR A 646 -34.61 113.82 -15.94
CA TYR A 646 -34.44 113.39 -14.55
C TYR A 646 -35.64 112.57 -14.03
N ARG A 647 -36.86 112.91 -14.46
CA ARG A 647 -38.08 112.13 -14.14
C ARG A 647 -38.03 110.74 -14.78
N GLU A 648 -37.45 110.60 -15.97
CA GLU A 648 -37.25 109.31 -16.62
C GLU A 648 -36.10 108.48 -16.01
N THR A 649 -35.01 109.12 -15.58
CA THR A 649 -33.80 108.43 -15.09
C THR A 649 -33.87 108.00 -13.62
N LYS A 650 -34.62 108.71 -12.76
CA LYS A 650 -34.80 108.35 -11.34
C LYS A 650 -35.35 106.93 -11.10
N PRO A 651 -36.45 106.49 -11.73
CA PRO A 651 -36.94 105.12 -11.54
C PRO A 651 -35.95 104.06 -12.07
N LYS A 652 -35.16 104.37 -13.10
CA LYS A 652 -34.12 103.47 -13.62
C LYS A 652 -32.97 103.30 -12.63
N LYS A 653 -32.59 104.34 -11.89
CA LYS A 653 -31.54 104.29 -10.86
C LYS A 653 -31.94 103.48 -9.62
N ASP A 654 -33.18 103.61 -9.15
CA ASP A 654 -33.70 102.81 -8.03
C ASP A 654 -33.88 101.34 -8.43
N ARG A 655 -34.31 101.08 -9.68
CA ARG A 655 -34.37 99.74 -10.27
C ARG A 655 -32.99 99.09 -10.37
N LEU A 656 -31.98 99.83 -10.83
CA LEU A 656 -30.59 99.37 -10.90
C LEU A 656 -30.05 98.95 -9.51
N LEU A 657 -30.27 99.76 -8.47
CA LEU A 657 -29.88 99.43 -7.09
C LEU A 657 -30.56 98.16 -6.56
N SER A 658 -31.83 97.93 -6.92
CA SER A 658 -32.53 96.69 -6.59
C SER A 658 -31.88 95.49 -7.27
N ILE A 659 -31.60 95.59 -8.58
CA ILE A 659 -30.99 94.51 -9.37
C ILE A 659 -29.55 94.24 -8.89
N GLU A 660 -28.77 95.25 -8.50
CA GLU A 660 -27.42 95.09 -7.94
C GLU A 660 -27.43 94.37 -6.58
N ASN A 661 -28.41 94.66 -5.71
CA ASN A 661 -28.57 93.95 -4.45
C ASN A 661 -28.98 92.49 -4.67
N ASP A 662 -29.90 92.24 -5.59
CA ASP A 662 -30.31 90.88 -5.97
C ASP A 662 -29.14 90.10 -6.60
N TYR A 663 -28.32 90.74 -7.45
CA TYR A 663 -27.10 90.18 -8.01
C TYR A 663 -26.10 89.78 -6.92
N LYS A 664 -25.83 90.65 -5.93
CA LYS A 664 -24.93 90.32 -4.80
C LYS A 664 -25.44 89.15 -3.98
N ASN A 665 -26.75 89.11 -3.71
CA ASN A 665 -27.36 87.99 -3.00
C ASN A 665 -27.21 86.69 -3.80
N ASN A 666 -27.53 86.69 -5.09
CA ASN A 666 -27.43 85.53 -5.98
C ASN A 666 -25.99 85.05 -6.17
N LEU A 667 -25.02 85.96 -6.25
CA LEU A 667 -23.59 85.65 -6.30
C LEU A 667 -23.10 84.99 -5.01
N SER A 668 -23.57 85.46 -3.85
CA SER A 668 -23.23 84.87 -2.55
C SER A 668 -23.82 83.45 -2.40
N GLU A 669 -25.02 83.22 -2.91
CA GLU A 669 -25.65 81.90 -2.95
C GLU A 669 -24.93 80.95 -3.92
N LEU A 670 -24.53 81.44 -5.10
CA LEU A 670 -23.74 80.68 -6.07
C LEU A 670 -22.41 80.22 -5.46
N ASN A 671 -21.66 81.12 -4.82
CA ASN A 671 -20.42 80.78 -4.12
C ASN A 671 -20.63 79.73 -3.01
N ARG A 672 -21.72 79.84 -2.25
CA ARG A 672 -22.08 78.82 -1.24
C ARG A 672 -22.39 77.46 -1.88
N LEU A 673 -23.09 77.44 -3.01
CA LEU A 673 -23.37 76.21 -3.75
C LEU A 673 -22.10 75.58 -4.33
N GLU A 674 -21.19 76.38 -4.88
CA GLU A 674 -19.90 75.90 -5.42
C GLU A 674 -19.01 75.27 -4.35
N ILE A 675 -18.83 75.93 -3.20
CA ILE A 675 -18.10 75.36 -2.04
C ILE A 675 -18.74 74.06 -1.56
N SER A 676 -20.08 74.00 -1.58
CA SER A 676 -20.84 72.81 -1.18
C SER A 676 -20.67 71.66 -2.18
N ILE A 677 -20.61 71.95 -3.48
CA ILE A 677 -20.31 70.99 -4.54
C ILE A 677 -18.88 70.49 -4.41
N GLU A 678 -17.91 71.35 -4.13
CA GLU A 678 -16.51 70.95 -3.93
C GLU A 678 -16.35 69.99 -2.74
N LYS A 679 -16.96 70.33 -1.59
CA LYS A 679 -17.00 69.43 -0.41
C LYS A 679 -17.63 68.08 -0.75
N LEU A 680 -18.77 68.07 -1.43
CA LEU A 680 -19.41 66.82 -1.88
C LEU A 680 -18.54 66.04 -2.87
N THR A 681 -17.80 66.72 -3.73
CA THR A 681 -16.88 66.10 -4.69
C THR A 681 -15.73 65.39 -3.97
N ASN A 682 -15.15 66.03 -2.97
CA ASN A 682 -14.08 65.43 -2.15
C ASN A 682 -14.58 64.22 -1.37
N VAL A 683 -15.77 64.32 -0.76
CA VAL A 683 -16.42 63.20 -0.06
C VAL A 683 -16.70 62.04 -1.04
N LEU A 684 -17.28 62.31 -2.21
CA LEU A 684 -17.52 61.29 -3.24
C LEU A 684 -16.24 60.62 -3.70
N ASN A 685 -15.14 61.36 -3.86
CA ASN A 685 -13.85 60.80 -4.24
C ASN A 685 -13.27 59.86 -3.16
N ASP A 686 -13.43 60.20 -1.87
CA ASP A 686 -13.04 59.31 -0.77
C ASP A 686 -13.88 58.03 -0.75
N PHE A 687 -15.21 58.16 -0.88
CA PHE A 687 -16.12 57.01 -0.97
C PHE A 687 -15.81 56.12 -2.19
N ARG A 688 -15.51 56.70 -3.35
CA ARG A 688 -15.09 55.95 -4.54
C ARG A 688 -13.80 55.17 -4.30
N LYS A 689 -12.78 55.78 -3.71
CA LYS A 689 -11.53 55.06 -3.36
C LYS A 689 -11.77 53.89 -2.41
N ARG A 690 -12.61 54.10 -1.38
CA ARG A 690 -12.98 53.02 -0.43
C ARG A 690 -13.75 51.91 -1.12
N PHE A 691 -14.66 52.26 -2.03
CA PHE A 691 -15.40 51.31 -2.84
C PHE A 691 -14.47 50.50 -3.76
N ASP A 692 -13.55 51.16 -4.47
CA ASP A 692 -12.60 50.48 -5.36
C ASP A 692 -11.73 49.49 -4.59
N THR A 693 -11.22 49.89 -3.42
CA THR A 693 -10.44 49.01 -2.53
C THR A 693 -11.27 47.82 -2.02
N ALA A 694 -12.50 48.08 -1.55
CA ALA A 694 -13.39 47.02 -1.08
C ALA A 694 -13.82 46.06 -2.20
N MET A 695 -13.97 46.57 -3.42
CA MET A 695 -14.32 45.79 -4.61
C MET A 695 -13.16 44.89 -5.04
N GLU A 696 -11.92 45.40 -5.04
CA GLU A 696 -10.73 44.57 -5.29
C GLU A 696 -10.61 43.44 -4.26
N ASP A 697 -10.79 43.74 -2.97
CA ASP A 697 -10.72 42.74 -1.89
C ASP A 697 -11.86 41.72 -1.98
N LYS A 698 -13.05 42.15 -2.43
CA LYS A 698 -14.17 41.24 -2.73
C LYS A 698 -13.83 40.32 -3.90
N LEU A 699 -13.32 40.87 -5.00
CA LEU A 699 -12.99 40.10 -6.21
C LEU A 699 -11.91 39.05 -5.93
N LYS A 700 -10.81 39.44 -5.27
CA LYS A 700 -9.76 38.49 -4.86
C LYS A 700 -10.31 37.37 -3.99
N PHE A 701 -11.14 37.70 -3.01
CA PHE A 701 -11.74 36.72 -2.12
C PHE A 701 -12.77 35.83 -2.81
N GLN A 702 -13.50 36.38 -3.79
CA GLN A 702 -14.43 35.64 -4.64
C GLN A 702 -13.68 34.62 -5.51
N ASP A 703 -12.57 35.02 -6.14
CA ASP A 703 -11.73 34.13 -6.95
C ASP A 703 -11.16 32.98 -6.10
N GLU A 704 -10.67 33.27 -4.89
CA GLU A 704 -10.19 32.25 -3.95
C GLU A 704 -11.31 31.26 -3.57
N THR A 705 -12.51 31.78 -3.31
CA THR A 705 -13.69 30.96 -2.97
C THR A 705 -14.11 30.09 -4.15
N ASP A 706 -14.10 30.62 -5.38
CA ASP A 706 -14.46 29.89 -6.59
C ASP A 706 -13.44 28.78 -6.94
N ILE A 707 -12.15 29.02 -6.68
CA ILE A 707 -11.11 27.99 -6.79
C ILE A 707 -11.35 26.89 -5.75
N ALA A 708 -11.66 27.24 -4.51
CA ALA A 708 -11.95 26.28 -3.45
C ALA A 708 -13.21 25.44 -3.76
N ILE A 709 -14.27 26.06 -4.30
CA ILE A 709 -15.48 25.36 -4.78
C ILE A 709 -15.13 24.36 -5.88
N ARG A 710 -14.35 24.77 -6.88
CA ARG A 710 -13.90 23.89 -7.98
C ARG A 710 -13.10 22.70 -7.45
N ARG A 711 -12.17 22.92 -6.53
CA ARG A 711 -11.39 21.85 -5.89
C ARG A 711 -12.27 20.88 -5.11
N ARG A 712 -13.24 21.38 -4.35
CA ARG A 712 -14.20 20.55 -3.59
C ARG A 712 -15.08 19.70 -4.52
N ILE A 713 -15.60 20.26 -5.61
CA ILE A 713 -16.38 19.51 -6.60
C ILE A 713 -15.52 18.41 -7.26
N ALA A 714 -14.27 18.71 -7.60
CA ALA A 714 -13.35 17.72 -8.15
C ALA A 714 -13.07 16.58 -7.15
N ALA A 715 -12.78 16.91 -5.88
CA ALA A 715 -12.55 15.93 -4.83
C ALA A 715 -13.78 15.03 -4.59
N GLU A 716 -14.98 15.60 -4.56
CA GLU A 716 -16.23 14.86 -4.41
C GLU A 716 -16.49 13.91 -5.59
N LYS A 717 -16.26 14.36 -6.83
CA LYS A 717 -16.39 13.49 -8.02
C LYS A 717 -15.45 12.29 -7.93
N LEU A 718 -14.21 12.49 -7.50
CA LEU A 718 -13.27 11.40 -7.27
C LEU A 718 -13.80 10.44 -6.21
N LEU A 719 -14.26 10.96 -5.06
CA LEU A 719 -14.77 10.12 -3.97
C LEU A 719 -16.01 9.32 -4.39
N ILE A 720 -16.92 9.91 -5.17
CA ILE A 720 -18.08 9.20 -5.73
C ILE A 720 -17.63 8.08 -6.68
N GLY A 721 -16.63 8.33 -7.52
CA GLY A 721 -16.02 7.28 -8.36
C GLY A 721 -15.48 6.13 -7.52
N PHE A 722 -14.79 6.45 -6.42
CA PHE A 722 -14.23 5.47 -5.50
C PHE A 722 -15.29 4.73 -4.66
N LYS A 723 -16.53 5.21 -4.49
CA LYS A 723 -17.54 4.53 -3.66
C LYS A 723 -17.77 3.07 -4.05
N SER A 724 -17.81 2.79 -5.34
CA SER A 724 -17.95 1.42 -5.86
C SER A 724 -16.72 0.56 -5.56
N GLU A 725 -15.52 1.15 -5.68
CA GLU A 725 -14.25 0.50 -5.36
C GLU A 725 -14.07 0.27 -3.86
N ILE A 726 -14.56 1.15 -2.98
CA ILE A 726 -14.53 0.97 -1.52
C ILE A 726 -15.29 -0.30 -1.13
N ILE A 727 -16.50 -0.48 -1.66
CA ILE A 727 -17.31 -1.68 -1.38
C ILE A 727 -16.54 -2.92 -1.86
N LEU A 728 -15.95 -2.86 -3.05
CA LEU A 728 -15.13 -3.94 -3.59
C LEU A 728 -13.89 -4.22 -2.72
N PHE A 729 -13.18 -3.20 -2.25
CA PHE A 729 -12.00 -3.32 -1.41
C PHE A 729 -12.33 -3.88 -0.05
N ILE A 730 -13.44 -3.46 0.57
CA ILE A 730 -13.92 -4.02 1.84
C ILE A 730 -14.31 -5.49 1.65
N HIS A 731 -15.08 -5.81 0.61
CA HIS A 731 -15.41 -7.20 0.29
C HIS A 731 -14.17 -8.05 0.03
N LEU A 732 -13.20 -7.52 -0.71
CA LEU A 732 -11.95 -8.21 -1.02
C LEU A 732 -11.07 -8.36 0.22
N PHE A 733 -11.04 -7.37 1.10
CA PHE A 733 -10.32 -7.42 2.38
C PHE A 733 -10.92 -8.47 3.32
N ILE A 734 -12.25 -8.50 3.45
CA ILE A 734 -12.96 -9.56 4.19
C ILE A 734 -12.69 -10.92 3.55
N PHE A 735 -12.74 -11.01 2.23
CA PHE A 735 -12.46 -12.24 1.50
C PHE A 735 -11.02 -12.71 1.71
N ILE A 736 -10.03 -11.82 1.69
CA ILE A 736 -8.62 -12.15 1.90
C ILE A 736 -8.36 -12.54 3.36
N ASN A 737 -8.96 -11.85 4.33
CA ASN A 737 -8.84 -12.24 5.74
C ASN A 737 -9.51 -13.58 6.01
N LYS A 738 -10.71 -13.79 5.45
CA LYS A 738 -11.36 -15.10 5.47
C LYS A 738 -10.50 -16.15 4.78
N LYS A 739 -9.88 -15.84 3.64
CA LYS A 739 -8.92 -16.73 2.95
C LYS A 739 -7.64 -16.96 3.74
N LYS A 740 -7.23 -16.04 4.62
CA LYS A 740 -6.07 -16.18 5.52
C LYS A 740 -6.39 -17.09 6.69
N GLU A 741 -7.59 -17.00 7.27
CA GLU A 741 -8.11 -17.95 8.26
C GLU A 741 -8.35 -19.32 7.63
N ASP A 742 -9.06 -19.33 6.50
CA ASP A 742 -9.27 -20.50 5.68
C ASP A 742 -7.98 -20.99 5.04
N LEU A 743 -6.85 -20.27 5.04
CA LEU A 743 -5.56 -20.81 4.57
C LEU A 743 -5.11 -21.95 5.50
N SER A 744 -5.48 -21.88 6.79
CA SER A 744 -5.26 -22.99 7.72
C SER A 744 -6.12 -24.21 7.35
N LYS A 745 -7.39 -23.99 6.97
CA LYS A 745 -8.33 -25.04 6.54
C LYS A 745 -8.11 -25.53 5.10
N GLN A 746 -7.64 -24.65 4.24
CA GLN A 746 -7.24 -24.92 2.87
C GLN A 746 -5.88 -25.58 2.88
N ALA A 747 -4.98 -25.32 3.81
CA ALA A 747 -3.79 -26.15 3.97
C ALA A 747 -4.17 -27.61 4.23
N GLU A 748 -5.23 -27.90 5.02
CA GLU A 748 -5.78 -29.26 5.13
C GLU A 748 -6.28 -29.79 3.76
N ARG A 749 -7.05 -28.99 3.01
CA ARG A 749 -7.63 -29.39 1.70
C ARG A 749 -6.65 -29.39 0.53
N LEU A 750 -5.63 -28.55 0.52
CA LEU A 750 -4.58 -28.47 -0.50
C LEU A 750 -3.58 -29.59 -0.26
N ASN A 751 -3.38 -30.02 0.99
CA ASN A 751 -2.63 -31.24 1.26
C ASN A 751 -3.42 -32.49 0.84
N ALA A 752 -4.75 -32.47 0.92
CA ALA A 752 -5.60 -33.48 0.28
C ALA A 752 -5.69 -33.33 -1.26
N GLY A 753 -5.47 -32.12 -1.79
CA GLY A 753 -5.63 -31.75 -3.19
C GLY A 753 -4.36 -31.87 -4.04
N ILE A 754 -3.18 -31.68 -3.46
CA ILE A 754 -1.89 -31.95 -4.12
C ILE A 754 -1.78 -33.45 -4.44
N ILE A 755 -2.35 -34.33 -3.59
CA ILE A 755 -2.53 -35.75 -3.89
C ILE A 755 -3.48 -35.96 -5.07
N ARG A 756 -4.61 -35.24 -5.13
CA ARG A 756 -5.57 -35.36 -6.25
C ARG A 756 -5.03 -34.83 -7.58
N ILE A 757 -4.11 -33.87 -7.57
CA ILE A 757 -3.53 -33.32 -8.81
C ILE A 757 -2.45 -34.24 -9.37
N ASP A 758 -1.66 -34.93 -8.53
CA ASP A 758 -0.77 -35.98 -9.02
C ASP A 758 -1.55 -37.23 -9.48
N GLU A 759 -2.65 -37.59 -8.79
CA GLU A 759 -3.55 -38.66 -9.23
C GLU A 759 -4.30 -38.31 -10.53
N ALA A 760 -4.83 -37.09 -10.64
CA ALA A 760 -5.56 -36.64 -11.84
C ALA A 760 -4.62 -36.34 -13.01
N SER A 761 -3.41 -35.82 -12.79
CA SER A 761 -2.48 -35.55 -13.90
C SER A 761 -1.94 -36.84 -14.51
N VAL A 762 -1.73 -37.88 -13.70
CA VAL A 762 -1.32 -39.21 -14.20
C VAL A 762 -2.50 -39.92 -14.88
N LEU A 763 -3.71 -39.86 -14.30
CA LEU A 763 -4.92 -40.43 -14.92
C LEU A 763 -5.34 -39.72 -16.21
N ILE A 764 -5.24 -38.39 -16.29
CA ILE A 764 -5.57 -37.61 -17.50
C ILE A 764 -4.52 -37.87 -18.59
N GLN A 765 -3.22 -37.93 -18.27
CA GLN A 765 -2.19 -38.28 -19.25
C GLN A 765 -2.29 -39.74 -19.73
N GLU A 766 -2.72 -40.69 -18.89
CA GLU A 766 -3.00 -42.07 -19.30
C GLU A 766 -4.30 -42.21 -20.09
N MET A 767 -5.34 -41.46 -19.76
CA MET A 767 -6.59 -41.45 -20.52
C MET A 767 -6.40 -40.81 -21.90
N ASP A 768 -5.64 -39.72 -22.01
CA ASP A 768 -5.31 -39.10 -23.30
C ASP A 768 -4.43 -40.03 -24.16
N LYS A 769 -3.42 -40.71 -23.59
CA LYS A 769 -2.64 -41.72 -24.32
C LYS A 769 -3.47 -42.91 -24.78
N LYS A 770 -4.39 -43.41 -23.93
CA LYS A 770 -5.29 -44.51 -24.31
C LYS A 770 -6.29 -44.08 -25.38
N LEU A 771 -6.82 -42.86 -25.31
CA LEU A 771 -7.67 -42.27 -26.35
C LEU A 771 -6.92 -42.05 -27.66
N GLU A 772 -5.64 -41.67 -27.61
CA GLU A 772 -4.81 -41.46 -28.79
C GLU A 772 -4.41 -42.80 -29.46
N ILE A 773 -4.15 -43.85 -28.67
CA ILE A 773 -3.94 -45.22 -29.15
C ILE A 773 -5.22 -45.78 -29.74
N GLN A 774 -6.37 -45.64 -29.06
CA GLN A 774 -7.65 -46.09 -29.59
C GLN A 774 -8.06 -45.34 -30.86
N ARG A 775 -7.76 -44.04 -30.99
CA ARG A 775 -7.98 -43.28 -32.23
C ARG A 775 -7.08 -43.73 -33.38
N LYS A 776 -5.86 -44.20 -33.08
CA LYS A 776 -4.92 -44.78 -34.07
C LYS A 776 -5.24 -46.23 -34.43
N GLU A 777 -5.96 -46.95 -33.58
CA GLU A 777 -6.46 -48.31 -33.88
C GLU A 777 -7.81 -48.30 -34.61
N LEU A 778 -8.61 -47.23 -34.46
CA LEU A 778 -9.90 -47.04 -35.15
C LEU A 778 -9.79 -46.40 -36.54
N GLY A 779 -8.73 -45.62 -36.80
CA GLY A 779 -8.43 -45.02 -38.10
C GLY A 779 -7.38 -45.83 -38.83
#